data_AF-A0A934MN77-F1
#
_entry.id   AF-A0A934MN77-F1
#
_cell.length_a   1.000
_cell.length_b   1.000
_cell.length_c   1.000
_cell.angle_alpha   90.00
_cell.angle_beta   90.00
_cell.angle_gamma   90.00
#
_symmetry.space_group_name_H-M   'P 1'
#
loop_
_entity.id
_entity.type
_entity.pdbx_description
1 polymer ?
#
loop_
_entity_poly.entity_id
_entity_poly.type
_entity_poly.pdbx_seq_one_letter_code
_entity_poly.pdbx_strand_id
1 'polypeptide(L)'
;MNLDHYHTLWNYAAVKITEIRQISVRHGEDWGSYRLPASGFLYTYQGNARLLLDGAEHTAKRFQLVHGGKGMCLEIVSLSEVFEFYLIFYKVTLPLSGRMQTRRLLEHGNPFLMQYSFSPNQPLPLFHLVQRMDQEWREAGTASQLLVKGLFYQFVHEVVAQMQSQGIRPSEPDLVFQLIRYLHDHYTETVTMDELATLFNYSIRYLSRTFKQATGCSPIEYLIRLRIEKAKELLETTNATIKEVAELVGYNDSFYFNRIFKKHTGVSPGYYASKAQRSLRKIPDRPYLKPGLSIVAVRARRYSSDNDYQLQKPRRILRMNRMSANTMAFILLLSMTLVISACGSNATPNAAPDTGQSQQNVTERVLKDALGHDVKVPANPQRIIASYLEDHLITLGVKPVAQWSVGEKSVQQYLQGDLAEVPTIPSTLPPETVMGFEPDLIIVDNAELVAGDKYSQYAKIAPTYTVGKDKNNSWRQELLTIGEVLNKSEEAEKALENYDQKAKEAKEKIQQAVGEQSAVALWVTQKNVYAVSDHLSSGEVLYHDLGLKKPRVVEELSKTGTGNWNAISLEALAEMDADHLFIINGKGVSKEELLRDPVWAGIPAVKKGNIYEYGKETSWLYSGTIANSQIIDDVLESIIK
;
A
#
# COMPACT_ATOMS: atom_id res chain seq x y z
N MET A 1 -10.81 -1.51 26.00
CA MET A 1 -10.68 -1.09 27.41
C MET A 1 -12.05 -0.66 27.94
N ASN A 2 -12.42 -1.06 29.15
CA ASN A 2 -13.65 -0.60 29.82
C ASN A 2 -13.56 0.91 30.11
N LEU A 3 -14.60 1.70 29.82
CA LEU A 3 -14.66 3.14 30.10
C LEU A 3 -14.59 3.44 31.61
N ASP A 4 -14.98 2.50 32.49
CA ASP A 4 -14.78 2.64 33.93
C ASP A 4 -13.30 2.59 34.32
N HIS A 5 -12.51 1.73 33.64
CA HIS A 5 -11.06 1.72 33.81
C HIS A 5 -10.43 3.01 33.27
N TYR A 6 -10.97 3.55 32.16
CA TYR A 6 -10.59 4.83 31.60
C TYR A 6 -10.76 5.97 32.64
N HIS A 7 -11.96 6.10 33.20
CA HIS A 7 -12.28 7.09 34.25
C HIS A 7 -11.40 6.94 35.48
N THR A 8 -11.23 5.71 35.95
CA THR A 8 -10.42 5.42 37.13
C THR A 8 -8.96 5.85 36.94
N LEU A 9 -8.38 5.60 35.77
CA LEU A 9 -7.01 6.02 35.47
C LEU A 9 -6.86 7.55 35.42
N TRP A 10 -7.85 8.28 34.87
CA TRP A 10 -7.86 9.74 34.87
C TRP A 10 -8.02 10.33 36.27
N ASN A 11 -8.78 9.69 37.16
CA ASN A 11 -8.91 10.12 38.56
C ASN A 11 -7.58 10.02 39.33
N TYR A 12 -6.72 9.06 38.98
CA TYR A 12 -5.37 8.94 39.57
C TYR A 12 -4.31 9.77 38.84
N ALA A 13 -4.60 10.31 37.65
CA ALA A 13 -3.61 10.96 36.81
C ALA A 13 -3.23 12.34 37.35
N ALA A 14 -1.96 12.53 37.69
CA ALA A 14 -1.39 13.86 37.85
C ALA A 14 -0.94 14.39 36.48
N VAL A 15 -1.70 15.32 35.92
CA VAL A 15 -1.45 15.88 34.58
C VAL A 15 -0.58 17.13 34.66
N LYS A 16 0.34 17.25 33.69
CA LYS A 16 1.07 18.46 33.36
C LYS A 16 0.81 18.81 31.89
N ILE A 17 0.12 19.92 31.64
CA ILE A 17 -0.04 20.48 30.29
C ILE A 17 1.32 21.06 29.88
N THR A 18 1.83 20.63 28.73
CA THR A 18 3.13 21.07 28.24
C THR A 18 3.02 22.16 27.19
N GLU A 19 1.92 22.17 26.44
CA GLU A 19 1.75 23.07 25.31
C GLU A 19 0.29 23.15 24.86
N ILE A 20 -0.14 24.34 24.46
CA ILE A 20 -1.39 24.59 23.75
C ILE A 20 -1.07 25.50 22.56
N ARG A 21 -1.43 25.08 21.35
CA ARG A 21 -1.20 25.83 20.12
C ARG A 21 -2.48 25.93 19.31
N GLN A 22 -2.71 27.11 18.75
CA GLN A 22 -3.65 27.32 17.67
C GLN A 22 -2.88 27.28 16.34
N ILE A 23 -3.39 26.52 15.39
CA ILE A 23 -2.70 26.20 14.14
C ILE A 23 -3.66 26.42 12.97
N SER A 24 -3.15 27.01 11.90
CA SER A 24 -3.86 27.26 10.64
C SER A 24 -3.02 26.68 9.50
N VAL A 25 -3.64 25.84 8.66
CA VAL A 25 -3.02 25.15 7.52
C VAL A 25 -3.74 25.59 6.26
N ARG A 26 -3.01 26.08 5.26
CA ARG A 26 -3.62 26.47 3.99
C ARG A 26 -3.62 25.32 2.99
N HIS A 27 -4.58 25.34 2.07
CA HIS A 27 -4.60 24.38 0.97
C HIS A 27 -3.30 24.43 0.16
N GLY A 28 -2.68 23.28 -0.07
CA GLY A 28 -1.40 23.15 -0.77
C GLY A 28 -0.15 23.37 0.09
N GLU A 29 -0.29 23.71 1.38
CA GLU A 29 0.83 23.63 2.32
C GLU A 29 0.96 22.19 2.82
N ASP A 30 2.11 21.56 2.56
CA ASP A 30 2.40 20.23 3.08
C ASP A 30 2.63 20.29 4.58
N TRP A 31 1.57 20.03 5.35
CA TRP A 31 1.69 19.64 6.75
C TRP A 31 2.23 18.21 6.80
N GLY A 32 3.55 18.11 6.67
CA GLY A 32 4.25 16.83 6.63
C GLY A 32 4.05 15.98 7.89
N SER A 33 4.65 14.79 7.87
CA SER A 33 4.62 13.81 8.95
C SER A 33 5.11 14.41 10.27
N TYR A 34 4.19 14.66 11.21
CA TYR A 34 4.46 15.26 12.51
C TYR A 34 4.33 14.24 13.65
N ARG A 35 5.45 13.91 14.29
CA ARG A 35 5.47 12.96 15.41
C ARG A 35 5.12 13.66 16.72
N LEU A 36 4.14 13.12 17.43
CA LEU A 36 3.66 13.71 18.68
C LEU A 36 4.73 13.61 19.80
N PRO A 37 5.24 14.74 20.34
CA PRO A 37 6.28 14.73 21.37
C PRO A 37 5.76 14.31 22.76
N ALA A 38 4.45 14.40 22.95
CA ALA A 38 3.69 13.97 24.11
C ALA A 38 2.29 13.53 23.66
N SER A 39 1.53 12.91 24.56
CA SER A 39 0.12 12.62 24.27
C SER A 39 -0.66 13.92 24.14
N GLY A 40 -1.64 13.96 23.25
CA GLY A 40 -2.33 15.20 22.97
C GLY A 40 -3.68 15.06 22.29
N PHE A 41 -4.41 16.16 22.32
CA PHE A 41 -5.69 16.34 21.67
C PHE A 41 -5.57 17.33 20.53
N LEU A 42 -6.19 16.99 19.41
CA LEU A 42 -6.45 17.90 18.30
C LEU A 42 -7.95 18.19 18.25
N TYR A 43 -8.30 19.48 18.23
CA TYR A 43 -9.69 19.93 18.17
C TYR A 43 -9.86 20.92 17.02
N THR A 44 -10.58 20.52 15.97
CA THR A 44 -10.80 21.39 14.81
C THR A 44 -11.91 22.39 15.07
N TYR A 45 -11.87 23.56 14.45
CA TYR A 45 -12.98 24.53 14.56
C TYR A 45 -13.27 25.27 13.25
N GLN A 46 -12.45 25.09 12.22
CA GLN A 46 -12.68 25.64 10.89
C GLN A 46 -12.06 24.74 9.80
N GLY A 47 -12.74 24.64 8.66
CA GLY A 47 -12.28 23.88 7.50
C GLY A 47 -12.46 22.36 7.61
N ASN A 48 -12.02 21.68 6.56
CA ASN A 48 -12.03 20.23 6.45
C ASN A 48 -10.64 19.73 6.08
N ALA A 49 -10.22 18.61 6.65
CA ALA A 49 -8.97 17.95 6.31
C ALA A 49 -9.13 16.44 6.37
N ARG A 50 -8.24 15.75 5.67
CA ARG A 50 -7.96 14.34 5.93
C ARG A 50 -6.81 14.27 6.93
N LEU A 51 -7.03 13.60 8.05
CA LEU A 51 -6.01 13.35 9.08
C LEU A 51 -5.60 11.89 8.99
N LEU A 52 -4.30 11.62 9.01
CA LEU A 52 -3.79 10.26 9.20
C LEU A 52 -3.07 10.21 10.53
N LEU A 53 -3.52 9.34 11.44
CA LEU A 53 -2.86 9.06 12.71
C LEU A 53 -2.31 7.63 12.66
N ASP A 54 -0.99 7.50 12.51
CA ASP A 54 -0.31 6.23 12.22
C ASP A 54 -0.97 5.43 11.08
N GLY A 55 -1.33 6.12 10.00
CA GLY A 55 -1.98 5.51 8.84
C GLY A 55 -3.48 5.25 8.99
N ALA A 56 -4.05 5.40 10.19
CA ALA A 56 -5.51 5.40 10.36
C ALA A 56 -6.08 6.72 9.82
N GLU A 57 -6.85 6.61 8.75
CA GLU A 57 -7.46 7.76 8.09
C GLU A 57 -8.71 8.24 8.84
N HIS A 58 -8.79 9.54 9.06
CA HIS A 58 -9.92 10.21 9.69
C HIS A 58 -10.30 11.45 8.86
N THR A 59 -11.55 11.52 8.42
CA THR A 59 -12.08 12.76 7.85
C THR A 59 -12.39 13.74 8.97
N ALA A 60 -11.63 14.83 9.04
CA ALA A 60 -11.85 15.89 10.00
C ALA A 60 -12.70 17.00 9.41
N LYS A 61 -13.91 17.14 9.93
CA LYS A 61 -14.80 18.28 9.69
C LYS A 61 -14.64 19.29 10.82
N ARG A 62 -15.36 20.42 10.74
CA ARG A 62 -15.47 21.37 11.86
C ARG A 62 -15.91 20.68 13.16
N PHE A 63 -15.20 20.96 14.26
CA PHE A 63 -15.41 20.37 15.59
C PHE A 63 -15.05 18.90 15.73
N GLN A 64 -14.24 18.33 14.84
CA GLN A 64 -13.68 17.01 15.06
C GLN A 64 -12.70 17.01 16.24
N LEU A 65 -12.85 16.03 17.14
CA LEU A 65 -11.86 15.71 18.16
C LEU A 65 -11.01 14.52 17.70
N VAL A 66 -9.71 14.61 17.91
CA VAL A 66 -8.76 13.50 17.77
C VAL A 66 -7.88 13.45 19.01
N HIS A 67 -7.58 12.25 19.49
CA HIS A 67 -6.56 12.02 20.50
C HIS A 67 -5.48 11.11 19.93
N GLY A 68 -4.22 11.43 20.23
CA GLY A 68 -3.07 10.60 19.90
C GLY A 68 -2.10 10.49 21.07
N GLY A 69 -1.56 9.28 21.26
CA GLY A 69 -0.50 9.01 22.21
C GLY A 69 0.85 9.56 21.78
N LYS A 70 1.75 9.76 22.76
CA LYS A 70 3.15 10.09 22.50
C LYS A 70 3.78 9.12 21.48
N GLY A 71 4.47 9.67 20.48
CA GLY A 71 5.20 8.90 19.48
C GLY A 71 4.38 8.53 18.25
N MET A 72 3.05 8.68 18.28
CA MET A 72 2.20 8.55 17.09
C MET A 72 2.54 9.61 16.05
N CYS A 73 2.28 9.29 14.79
CA CYS A 73 2.55 10.17 13.67
C CYS A 73 1.26 10.76 13.10
N LEU A 74 1.17 12.08 13.08
CA LEU A 74 0.05 12.84 12.56
C LEU A 74 0.42 13.44 11.20
N GLU A 75 -0.37 13.16 10.19
CA GLU A 75 -0.34 13.83 8.89
C GLU A 75 -1.66 14.55 8.65
N ILE A 76 -1.60 15.71 8.02
CA ILE A 76 -2.77 16.54 7.76
C ILE A 76 -2.76 16.94 6.29
N VAL A 77 -3.82 16.59 5.57
CA VAL A 77 -4.05 17.01 4.19
C VAL A 77 -5.27 17.91 4.17
N SER A 78 -5.07 19.22 4.03
CA SER A 78 -6.17 20.19 4.02
C SER A 78 -7.01 20.05 2.74
N LEU A 79 -8.32 19.86 2.92
CA LEU A 79 -9.29 19.78 1.82
C LEU A 79 -10.00 21.12 1.57
N SER A 80 -9.86 22.08 2.48
CA SER A 80 -10.38 23.44 2.35
C SER A 80 -9.27 24.47 2.23
N GLU A 81 -9.59 25.68 1.76
CA GLU A 81 -8.63 26.79 1.63
C GLU A 81 -7.86 27.06 2.92
N VAL A 82 -8.57 27.01 4.05
CA VAL A 82 -8.01 27.16 5.39
C VAL A 82 -8.57 26.05 6.28
N PHE A 83 -7.69 25.39 7.03
CA PHE A 83 -8.02 24.40 8.04
C PHE A 83 -7.39 24.80 9.37
N GLU A 84 -8.23 24.99 10.40
CA GLU A 84 -7.76 25.47 11.70
C GLU A 84 -8.18 24.56 12.86
N PHE A 85 -7.22 24.37 13.77
CA PHE A 85 -7.38 23.49 14.91
C PHE A 85 -6.52 23.93 16.09
N TYR A 86 -6.90 23.45 17.27
CA TYR A 86 -6.08 23.51 18.47
C TYR A 86 -5.35 22.19 18.69
N LEU A 87 -4.10 22.27 19.14
CA LEU A 87 -3.29 21.13 19.56
C LEU A 87 -2.89 21.30 21.02
N ILE A 88 -3.28 20.36 21.87
CA ILE A 88 -3.07 20.40 23.33
C ILE A 88 -2.23 19.20 23.74
N PHE A 89 -1.02 19.43 24.25
CA PHE A 89 -0.12 18.38 24.73
C PHE A 89 -0.08 18.28 26.25
N TYR A 90 -0.03 17.05 26.74
CA TYR A 90 0.02 16.77 28.16
C TYR A 90 0.93 15.57 28.49
N LYS A 91 1.44 15.57 29.72
CA LYS A 91 2.18 14.46 30.33
C LYS A 91 1.46 13.99 31.58
N VAL A 92 1.46 12.68 31.82
CA VAL A 92 0.81 12.06 32.97
C VAL A 92 1.84 11.42 33.89
N THR A 93 1.66 11.62 35.19
CA THR A 93 2.34 10.88 36.24
C THR A 93 1.30 10.19 37.12
N LEU A 94 1.49 8.91 37.41
CA LEU A 94 0.60 8.16 38.32
C LEU A 94 1.24 8.06 39.71
N PRO A 95 0.50 8.29 40.80
CA PRO A 95 1.03 8.30 42.16
C PRO A 95 1.46 6.91 42.64
N LEU A 96 2.47 6.88 43.52
CA LEU A 96 3.06 5.65 44.05
C LEU A 96 2.12 4.84 44.96
N SER A 97 1.19 5.51 45.66
CA SER A 97 0.29 4.89 46.64
C SER A 97 -0.70 3.89 46.04
N GLY A 98 -1.01 3.99 44.74
CA GLY A 98 -1.91 3.08 44.01
C GLY A 98 -1.22 2.12 43.05
N ARG A 99 0.12 2.00 43.09
CA ARG A 99 0.95 1.40 42.01
C ARG A 99 0.51 0.01 41.57
N MET A 100 0.05 -0.85 42.48
CA MET A 100 -0.42 -2.20 42.12
C MET A 100 -1.76 -2.18 41.39
N GLN A 101 -2.70 -1.35 41.85
CA GLN A 101 -4.02 -1.21 41.24
C GLN A 101 -3.94 -0.49 39.89
N THR A 102 -3.21 0.63 39.81
CA THR A 102 -3.00 1.37 38.56
C THR A 102 -2.22 0.54 37.54
N ARG A 103 -1.24 -0.27 37.98
CA ARG A 103 -0.54 -1.20 37.10
C ARG A 103 -1.47 -2.26 36.51
N ARG A 104 -2.34 -2.88 37.31
CA ARG A 104 -3.35 -3.82 36.82
C ARG A 104 -4.32 -3.16 35.83
N LEU A 105 -4.72 -1.92 36.09
CA LEU A 105 -5.59 -1.18 35.16
C LEU A 105 -4.88 -0.91 33.82
N LEU A 106 -3.60 -0.51 33.86
CA LEU A 106 -2.79 -0.28 32.66
C LEU A 106 -2.54 -1.56 31.84
N GLU A 107 -2.58 -2.74 32.46
CA GLU A 107 -2.53 -4.03 31.74
C GLU A 107 -3.77 -4.25 30.85
N HIS A 108 -4.88 -3.56 31.13
CA HIS A 108 -6.12 -3.63 30.35
C HIS A 108 -6.27 -2.47 29.34
N GLY A 109 -5.22 -1.66 29.18
CA GLY A 109 -5.14 -0.53 28.27
C GLY A 109 -4.65 0.75 28.94
N ASN A 110 -3.88 1.55 28.21
CA ASN A 110 -3.40 2.85 28.67
C ASN A 110 -4.13 3.99 27.93
N PRO A 111 -5.09 4.70 28.56
CA PRO A 111 -5.87 5.76 27.91
C PRO A 111 -4.99 6.88 27.38
N PHE A 112 -3.84 7.14 28.01
CA PHE A 112 -2.92 8.20 27.63
C PHE A 112 -2.14 7.88 26.35
N LEU A 113 -2.18 6.63 25.87
CA LEU A 113 -1.49 6.19 24.65
C LEU A 113 -2.45 5.71 23.56
N MET A 114 -3.76 5.75 23.80
CA MET A 114 -4.75 5.30 22.83
C MET A 114 -5.01 6.36 21.77
N GLN A 115 -5.52 5.93 20.62
CA GLN A 115 -6.01 6.79 19.57
C GLN A 115 -7.53 6.70 19.45
N TYR A 116 -8.16 7.82 19.15
CA TYR A 116 -9.58 7.88 18.80
C TYR A 116 -9.88 9.19 18.08
N SER A 117 -10.90 9.17 17.24
CA SER A 117 -11.46 10.35 16.61
C SER A 117 -12.98 10.25 16.57
N PHE A 118 -13.66 11.36 16.84
CA PHE A 118 -15.11 11.46 16.70
C PHE A 118 -15.55 12.92 16.54
N SER A 119 -16.77 13.10 16.00
CA SER A 119 -17.47 14.38 16.00
C SER A 119 -18.27 14.49 17.32
N PRO A 120 -17.98 15.42 18.22
CA PRO A 120 -18.75 15.62 19.44
C PRO A 120 -20.21 15.97 19.13
N ASN A 121 -21.16 15.32 19.80
CA ASN A 121 -22.59 15.67 19.71
C ASN A 121 -22.87 17.07 20.28
N GLN A 122 -22.07 17.50 21.26
CA GLN A 122 -22.13 18.83 21.86
C GLN A 122 -20.76 19.50 21.73
N PRO A 123 -20.45 20.12 20.58
CA PRO A 123 -19.11 20.65 20.32
C PRO A 123 -18.82 21.99 21.03
N LEU A 124 -19.85 22.80 21.32
CA LEU A 124 -19.64 24.14 21.89
C LEU A 124 -19.05 24.14 23.31
N PRO A 125 -19.47 23.26 24.25
CA PRO A 125 -18.83 23.15 25.56
C PRO A 125 -17.34 22.82 25.47
N LEU A 126 -16.97 21.83 24.64
CA LEU A 126 -15.57 21.48 24.40
C LEU A 126 -14.80 22.64 23.79
N PHE A 127 -15.37 23.29 22.76
CA PHE A 127 -14.72 24.43 22.11
C PHE A 127 -14.48 25.59 23.08
N HIS A 128 -15.46 25.94 23.92
CA HIS A 128 -15.30 27.00 24.92
C HIS A 128 -14.21 26.67 25.96
N LEU A 129 -14.12 25.40 26.40
CA LEU A 129 -13.04 24.95 27.28
C LEU A 129 -11.67 25.09 26.60
N VAL A 130 -11.56 24.69 25.33
CA VAL A 130 -10.32 24.82 24.55
C VAL A 130 -9.91 26.29 24.38
N GLN A 131 -10.86 27.18 24.05
CA GLN A 131 -10.59 28.61 23.92
C GLN A 131 -10.13 29.24 25.24
N ARG A 132 -10.80 28.93 26.37
CA ARG A 132 -10.35 29.41 27.68
C ARG A 132 -8.97 28.87 28.05
N MET A 133 -8.69 27.59 27.76
CA MET A 133 -7.36 27.03 27.99
C MET A 133 -6.28 27.75 27.18
N ASP A 134 -6.51 28.04 25.90
CA ASP A 134 -5.57 28.80 25.06
C ASP A 134 -5.35 30.23 25.56
N GLN A 135 -6.42 30.94 25.94
CA GLN A 135 -6.32 32.28 26.49
C GLN A 135 -5.45 32.31 27.77
N GLU A 136 -5.78 31.48 28.75
CA GLU A 136 -5.05 31.39 30.02
C GLU A 136 -3.61 30.91 29.84
N TRP A 137 -3.36 30.06 28.83
CA TRP A 137 -2.01 29.62 28.48
C TRP A 137 -1.13 30.77 27.97
N ARG A 138 -1.71 31.74 27.25
CA ARG A 138 -1.01 32.92 26.71
C ARG A 138 -0.72 33.99 27.76
N GLU A 139 -1.53 34.11 28.82
CA GLU A 139 -1.38 35.15 29.85
C GLU A 139 -0.17 34.93 30.80
N ALA A 140 0.51 33.78 30.73
CA ALA A 140 1.77 33.47 31.41
C ALA A 140 1.82 33.78 32.92
N GLY A 141 1.27 32.88 33.76
CA GLY A 141 1.36 32.95 35.22
C GLY A 141 1.13 31.60 35.92
N THR A 142 1.59 31.46 37.18
CA THR A 142 1.41 30.22 37.97
C THR A 142 -0.05 29.96 38.33
N ALA A 143 -0.83 31.02 38.59
CA ALA A 143 -2.28 30.92 38.77
C ALA A 143 -2.98 30.44 37.49
N SER A 144 -2.59 30.97 36.33
CA SER A 144 -3.10 30.53 35.02
C SER A 144 -2.76 29.06 34.73
N GLN A 145 -1.57 28.58 35.12
CA GLN A 145 -1.24 27.14 34.99
C GLN A 145 -2.15 26.23 35.83
N LEU A 146 -2.53 26.65 37.04
CA LEU A 146 -3.48 25.91 37.87
C LEU A 146 -4.88 25.92 37.24
N LEU A 147 -5.32 27.07 36.70
CA LEU A 147 -6.61 27.19 36.02
C LEU A 147 -6.67 26.35 34.74
N VAL A 148 -5.65 26.41 33.87
CA VAL A 148 -5.52 25.56 32.67
C VAL A 148 -5.61 24.09 33.06
N LYS A 149 -4.97 23.68 34.16
CA LYS A 149 -5.06 22.32 34.66
C LYS A 149 -6.49 21.93 35.07
N GLY A 150 -7.20 22.81 35.77
CA GLY A 150 -8.61 22.60 36.12
C GLY A 150 -9.52 22.50 34.90
N LEU A 151 -9.35 23.41 33.93
CA LEU A 151 -10.07 23.41 32.65
C LEU A 151 -9.78 22.15 31.83
N PHE A 152 -8.54 21.66 31.83
CA PHE A 152 -8.17 20.43 31.15
C PHE A 152 -8.89 19.20 31.72
N TYR A 153 -9.02 19.09 33.05
CA TYR A 153 -9.80 17.99 33.63
C TYR A 153 -11.30 18.10 33.29
N GLN A 154 -11.86 19.31 33.22
CA GLN A 154 -13.24 19.51 32.74
C GLN A 154 -13.38 19.10 31.27
N PHE A 155 -12.40 19.46 30.43
CA PHE A 155 -12.34 19.05 29.03
C PHE A 155 -12.28 17.54 28.89
N VAL A 156 -11.40 16.86 29.63
CA VAL A 156 -11.31 15.40 29.61
C VAL A 156 -12.62 14.76 30.08
N HIS A 157 -13.23 15.27 31.15
CA HIS A 157 -14.54 14.78 31.60
C HIS A 157 -15.59 14.84 30.49
N GLU A 158 -15.68 15.98 29.80
CA GLU A 158 -16.62 16.19 28.70
C GLU A 158 -16.32 15.25 27.51
N VAL A 159 -15.04 15.11 27.15
CA VAL A 159 -14.61 14.16 26.11
C VAL A 159 -15.07 12.74 26.44
N VAL A 160 -14.85 12.27 27.67
CA VAL A 160 -15.22 10.90 28.05
C VAL A 160 -16.73 10.73 28.11
N ALA A 161 -17.48 11.71 28.61
CA ALA A 161 -18.93 11.68 28.62
C ALA A 161 -19.51 11.56 27.20
N GLN A 162 -18.95 12.32 26.24
CA GLN A 162 -19.37 12.24 24.85
C GLN A 162 -18.93 10.96 24.14
N MET A 163 -17.76 10.42 24.49
CA MET A 163 -17.33 9.09 24.01
C MET A 163 -18.27 7.99 24.50
N GLN A 164 -18.66 8.04 25.78
CA GLN A 164 -19.60 7.08 26.37
C GLN A 164 -20.97 7.14 25.69
N SER A 165 -21.54 8.34 25.50
CA SER A 165 -22.86 8.49 24.88
C SER A 165 -22.89 8.10 23.40
N GLN A 166 -21.76 8.20 22.69
CA GLN A 166 -21.65 7.84 21.27
C GLN A 166 -21.06 6.43 21.04
N GLY A 167 -20.74 5.69 22.09
CA GLY A 167 -20.12 4.36 21.97
C GLY A 167 -18.71 4.39 21.35
N ILE A 168 -17.99 5.51 21.43
CA ILE A 168 -16.64 5.64 20.87
C ILE A 168 -15.68 4.81 21.70
N ARG A 169 -15.04 3.83 21.05
CA ARG A 169 -14.04 2.97 21.68
C ARG A 169 -12.64 3.42 21.28
N PRO A 170 -11.77 3.77 22.26
CA PRO A 170 -10.35 3.99 22.00
C PRO A 170 -9.70 2.76 21.37
N SER A 171 -8.86 2.99 20.37
CA SER A 171 -8.05 1.99 19.70
C SER A 171 -6.60 2.06 20.21
N GLU A 172 -5.95 0.91 20.35
CA GLU A 172 -4.51 0.88 20.60
C GLU A 172 -3.75 1.15 19.30
N PRO A 173 -2.67 1.95 19.34
CA PRO A 173 -1.80 2.09 18.18
C PRO A 173 -1.21 0.74 17.76
N ASP A 174 -1.06 0.53 16.45
CA ASP A 174 -0.27 -0.58 15.94
C ASP A 174 1.23 -0.27 16.10
N LEU A 175 1.79 -0.71 17.23
CA LEU A 175 3.21 -0.57 17.55
C LEU A 175 4.12 -1.14 16.44
N VAL A 176 3.72 -2.23 15.79
CA VAL A 176 4.56 -2.86 14.76
C VAL A 176 4.57 -1.98 13.51
N PHE A 177 3.41 -1.49 13.09
CA PHE A 177 3.29 -0.55 11.97
C PHE A 177 4.09 0.74 12.25
N GLN A 178 3.93 1.32 13.44
CA GLN A 178 4.68 2.50 13.89
C GLN A 178 6.20 2.31 13.77
N LEU A 179 6.71 1.16 14.25
CA LEU A 179 8.12 0.83 14.21
C LEU A 179 8.61 0.61 12.78
N ILE A 180 7.88 -0.15 11.96
CA ILE A 180 8.24 -0.37 10.56
C ILE A 180 8.36 0.95 9.82
N ARG A 181 7.34 1.81 9.94
CA ARG A 181 7.33 3.13 9.30
C ARG A 181 8.52 3.96 9.75
N TYR A 182 8.76 4.08 11.06
CA TYR A 182 9.91 4.83 11.57
C TYR A 182 11.25 4.29 11.05
N LEU A 183 11.41 2.96 11.01
CA LEU A 183 12.63 2.36 10.47
C LEU A 183 12.80 2.64 8.97
N HIS A 184 11.70 2.75 8.21
CA HIS A 184 11.74 3.14 6.79
C HIS A 184 12.04 4.63 6.60
N ASP A 185 11.49 5.50 7.44
CA ASP A 185 11.71 6.95 7.34
C ASP A 185 13.12 7.35 7.79
N HIS A 186 13.70 6.62 8.75
CA HIS A 186 14.98 6.96 9.40
C HIS A 186 16.07 5.89 9.19
N TYR A 187 15.98 5.09 8.13
CA TYR A 187 16.92 3.98 7.95
C TYR A 187 18.37 4.42 7.79
N THR A 188 18.64 5.66 7.38
CA THR A 188 19.98 6.22 7.19
C THR A 188 20.61 6.73 8.48
N GLU A 189 19.82 6.91 9.54
CA GLU A 189 20.25 7.49 10.81
C GLU A 189 20.75 6.42 11.81
N THR A 190 21.49 6.82 12.84
CA THR A 190 21.79 5.89 13.94
C THR A 190 20.55 5.62 14.76
N VAL A 191 20.04 4.39 14.73
CA VAL A 191 18.85 3.96 15.48
C VAL A 191 19.22 2.91 16.51
N THR A 192 18.91 3.17 17.78
CA THR A 192 19.12 2.25 18.90
C THR A 192 17.81 1.75 19.49
N MET A 193 17.87 0.61 20.19
CA MET A 193 16.70 0.06 20.88
C MET A 193 16.22 0.95 22.03
N ASP A 194 17.13 1.64 22.71
CA ASP A 194 16.82 2.60 23.78
C ASP A 194 16.07 3.82 23.27
N GLU A 195 16.47 4.35 22.10
CA GLU A 195 15.76 5.44 21.42
C GLU A 195 14.36 5.00 21.01
N LEU A 196 14.22 3.85 20.35
CA LEU A 196 12.91 3.32 19.94
C LEU A 196 11.98 3.11 21.15
N ALA A 197 12.50 2.51 22.23
CA ALA A 197 11.75 2.31 23.48
C ALA A 197 11.27 3.64 24.07
N THR A 198 12.15 4.65 24.09
CA THR A 198 11.84 5.98 24.62
C THR A 198 10.86 6.75 23.74
N LEU A 199 11.00 6.62 22.42
CA LEU A 199 10.20 7.30 21.41
C LEU A 199 8.76 6.81 21.43
N PHE A 200 8.56 5.48 21.38
CA PHE A 200 7.24 4.85 21.38
C PHE A 200 6.69 4.59 22.78
N ASN A 201 7.45 4.90 23.83
CA ASN A 201 7.04 4.74 25.23
C ASN A 201 6.72 3.28 25.62
N TYR A 202 7.53 2.33 25.13
CA TYR A 202 7.44 0.91 25.47
C TYR A 202 8.76 0.40 26.04
N SER A 203 8.72 -0.65 26.87
CA SER A 203 9.95 -1.32 27.30
C SER A 203 10.65 -2.00 26.12
N ILE A 204 11.98 -1.99 26.09
CA ILE A 204 12.81 -2.67 25.06
C ILE A 204 12.39 -4.13 24.88
N ARG A 205 12.11 -4.84 25.98
CA ARG A 205 11.68 -6.25 25.97
C ARG A 205 10.33 -6.43 25.27
N TYR A 206 9.34 -5.60 25.62
CA TYR A 206 8.01 -5.67 25.01
C TYR A 206 8.09 -5.35 23.52
N LEU A 207 8.76 -4.25 23.17
CA LEU A 207 8.97 -3.78 21.80
C LEU A 207 9.62 -4.89 20.95
N SER A 208 10.73 -5.46 21.43
CA SER A 208 11.44 -6.52 20.72
C SER A 208 10.59 -7.77 20.52
N ARG A 209 9.85 -8.19 21.55
CA ARG A 209 9.01 -9.39 21.50
C ARG A 209 7.85 -9.21 20.53
N THR A 210 7.10 -8.11 20.66
CA THR A 210 5.94 -7.81 19.83
C THR A 210 6.34 -7.64 18.37
N PHE A 211 7.41 -6.89 18.10
CA PHE A 211 7.92 -6.71 16.74
C PHE A 211 8.37 -8.05 16.14
N LYS A 212 9.12 -8.88 16.87
CA LYS A 212 9.57 -10.19 16.40
C LYS A 212 8.44 -11.18 16.16
N GLN A 213 7.38 -11.14 16.97
CA GLN A 213 6.20 -11.99 16.78
C GLN A 213 5.48 -11.65 15.46
N ALA A 214 5.47 -10.38 15.07
CA ALA A 214 4.82 -9.94 13.84
C ALA A 214 5.72 -10.07 12.60
N THR A 215 7.00 -9.71 12.69
CA THR A 215 7.93 -9.62 11.53
C THR A 215 8.92 -10.78 11.42
N GLY A 216 8.98 -11.66 12.42
CA GLY A 216 9.93 -12.77 12.51
C GLY A 216 11.35 -12.37 12.94
N CYS A 217 11.67 -11.08 13.06
CA CYS A 217 13.00 -10.58 13.41
C CYS A 217 12.97 -9.40 14.41
N SER A 218 14.10 -8.98 14.97
CA SER A 218 14.13 -7.80 15.86
C SER A 218 14.11 -6.49 15.05
N PRO A 219 13.74 -5.34 15.65
CA PRO A 219 13.76 -4.05 14.95
C PRO A 219 15.11 -3.71 14.33
N ILE A 220 16.22 -3.97 15.04
CA ILE A 220 17.57 -3.71 14.51
C ILE A 220 17.93 -4.67 13.39
N GLU A 221 17.54 -5.95 13.48
CA GLU A 221 17.75 -6.91 12.40
C GLU A 221 16.93 -6.53 11.14
N TYR A 222 15.70 -6.06 11.34
CA TYR A 222 14.86 -5.53 10.26
C TYR A 222 15.50 -4.30 9.60
N LEU A 223 16.00 -3.35 10.39
CA LEU A 223 16.72 -2.18 9.90
C LEU A 223 17.97 -2.58 9.09
N ILE A 224 18.74 -3.55 9.57
CA ILE A 224 19.90 -4.08 8.83
C ILE A 224 19.46 -4.62 7.47
N ARG A 225 18.40 -5.43 7.41
CA ARG A 225 17.87 -5.98 6.16
C ARG A 225 17.42 -4.88 5.21
N LEU A 226 16.68 -3.89 5.72
CA LEU A 226 16.23 -2.74 4.95
C LEU A 226 17.41 -1.97 4.34
N ARG A 227 18.47 -1.68 5.12
CA ARG A 227 19.69 -1.02 4.63
C ARG A 227 20.40 -1.84 3.57
N ILE A 228 20.42 -3.17 3.70
CA ILE A 228 21.03 -4.06 2.72
C ILE A 228 20.22 -4.09 1.42
N GLU A 229 18.89 -4.14 1.49
CA GLU A 229 18.02 -4.01 0.31
C GLU A 229 18.27 -2.69 -0.41
N LYS A 230 18.27 -1.55 0.30
CA LYS A 230 18.62 -0.24 -0.27
C LYS A 230 20.03 -0.17 -0.82
N ALA A 231 20.99 -0.85 -0.20
CA ALA A 231 22.34 -0.93 -0.72
C ALA A 231 22.42 -1.73 -2.03
N LYS A 232 21.66 -2.82 -2.18
CA LYS A 232 21.59 -3.57 -3.45
C LYS A 232 21.04 -2.69 -4.56
N GLU A 233 19.93 -2.00 -4.31
CA GLU A 233 19.29 -1.04 -5.22
C GLU A 233 20.31 0.00 -5.72
N LEU A 234 21.06 0.64 -4.81
CA LEU A 234 22.09 1.62 -5.17
C LEU A 234 23.26 1.01 -5.95
N LEU A 235 23.70 -0.21 -5.62
CA LEU A 235 24.79 -0.90 -6.33
C LEU A 235 24.39 -1.37 -7.73
N GLU A 236 23.09 -1.56 -7.98
CA GLU A 236 22.53 -1.96 -9.28
C GLU A 236 22.24 -0.77 -10.18
N THR A 237 21.73 0.33 -9.60
CA THR A 237 21.25 1.51 -10.35
C THR A 237 22.33 2.57 -10.56
N THR A 238 23.37 2.60 -9.72
CA THR A 238 24.38 3.67 -9.74
C THR A 238 25.80 3.16 -9.96
N ASN A 239 26.71 4.08 -10.28
CA ASN A 239 28.16 3.84 -10.27
C ASN A 239 28.82 4.37 -8.98
N ALA A 240 28.04 4.52 -7.90
CA ALA A 240 28.55 4.99 -6.62
C ALA A 240 29.60 4.03 -6.05
N THR A 241 30.59 4.58 -5.36
CA THR A 241 31.60 3.79 -4.66
C THR A 241 30.98 3.07 -3.47
N ILE A 242 31.59 1.95 -3.05
CA ILE A 242 31.13 1.18 -1.87
C ILE A 242 31.09 2.06 -0.61
N LYS A 243 31.97 3.06 -0.52
CA LYS A 243 32.00 4.02 0.59
C LYS A 243 30.78 4.95 0.54
N GLU A 244 30.48 5.53 -0.61
CA GLU A 244 29.29 6.39 -0.79
C GLU A 244 27.99 5.60 -0.54
N VAL A 245 27.89 4.36 -1.02
CA VAL A 245 26.74 3.50 -0.75
C VAL A 245 26.61 3.21 0.75
N ALA A 246 27.72 2.90 1.43
CA ALA A 246 27.70 2.67 2.88
C ALA A 246 27.20 3.90 3.65
N GLU A 247 27.68 5.09 3.29
CA GLU A 247 27.25 6.35 3.90
C GLU A 247 25.76 6.64 3.63
N LEU A 248 25.29 6.46 2.39
CA LEU A 248 23.90 6.68 1.99
C LEU A 248 22.91 5.75 2.70
N VAL A 249 23.31 4.52 3.01
CA VAL A 249 22.44 3.55 3.72
C VAL A 249 22.66 3.58 5.25
N GLY A 250 23.40 4.56 5.77
CA GLY A 250 23.53 4.80 7.21
C GLY A 250 24.64 4.02 7.93
N TYR A 251 25.70 3.63 7.21
CA TYR A 251 26.90 3.04 7.79
C TYR A 251 28.10 3.97 7.65
N ASN A 252 28.58 4.47 8.79
CA ASN A 252 29.78 5.32 8.84
C ASN A 252 31.09 4.56 8.58
N ASP A 253 31.10 3.24 8.79
CA ASP A 253 32.25 2.37 8.58
C ASP A 253 32.02 1.43 7.39
N SER A 254 32.74 1.70 6.29
CA SER A 254 32.68 0.89 5.07
C SER A 254 33.15 -0.55 5.28
N PHE A 255 34.09 -0.82 6.21
CA PHE A 255 34.53 -2.17 6.53
C PHE A 255 33.43 -2.96 7.25
N TYR A 256 32.74 -2.31 8.19
CA TYR A 256 31.59 -2.90 8.86
C TYR A 256 30.45 -3.20 7.88
N PHE A 257 30.12 -2.23 7.01
CA PHE A 257 29.15 -2.41 5.93
C PHE A 257 29.49 -3.61 5.04
N ASN A 258 30.74 -3.73 4.57
CA ASN A 258 31.19 -4.86 3.75
C ASN A 258 30.93 -6.21 4.44
N ARG A 259 31.21 -6.29 5.75
CA ARG A 259 31.02 -7.52 6.54
C ARG A 259 29.54 -7.88 6.67
N ILE A 260 28.69 -6.90 6.99
CA ILE A 260 27.24 -7.11 7.11
C ILE A 260 26.63 -7.46 5.75
N PHE A 261 26.95 -6.72 4.70
CA PHE A 261 26.44 -6.99 3.36
C PHE A 261 26.80 -8.42 2.92
N LYS A 262 28.06 -8.85 3.13
CA LYS A 262 28.47 -10.22 2.84
C LYS A 262 27.75 -11.26 3.69
N LYS A 263 27.50 -10.96 4.97
CA LYS A 263 26.74 -11.86 5.85
C LYS A 263 25.30 -12.08 5.36
N HIS A 264 24.64 -11.04 4.84
CA HIS A 264 23.24 -11.11 4.41
C HIS A 264 23.04 -11.55 2.94
N THR A 265 24.00 -11.25 2.07
CA THR A 265 23.90 -11.55 0.62
C THR A 265 24.78 -12.73 0.17
N GLY A 266 25.70 -13.18 1.02
CA GLY A 266 26.70 -14.20 0.70
C GLY A 266 27.93 -13.69 -0.06
N VAL A 267 27.89 -12.47 -0.61
CA VAL A 267 28.97 -11.89 -1.45
C VAL A 267 29.34 -10.47 -1.02
N SER A 268 30.52 -9.97 -1.38
CA SER A 268 30.88 -8.59 -1.06
C SER A 268 30.10 -7.57 -1.91
N PRO A 269 29.86 -6.34 -1.43
CA PRO A 269 29.26 -5.26 -2.19
C PRO A 269 29.90 -5.03 -3.56
N GLY A 270 31.24 -5.03 -3.62
CA GLY A 270 31.98 -4.85 -4.88
C GLY A 270 31.77 -5.99 -5.87
N TYR A 271 31.73 -7.24 -5.38
CA TYR A 271 31.41 -8.38 -6.23
C TYR A 271 29.97 -8.31 -6.74
N TYR A 272 29.03 -7.95 -5.85
CA TYR A 272 27.62 -7.76 -6.18
C TYR A 272 27.42 -6.73 -7.29
N ALA A 273 27.97 -5.52 -7.15
CA ALA A 273 27.94 -4.46 -8.17
C ALA A 273 28.53 -4.92 -9.51
N SER A 274 29.69 -5.60 -9.49
CA SER A 274 30.32 -6.09 -10.72
C SER A 274 29.47 -7.12 -11.46
N LYS A 275 28.73 -7.96 -10.71
CA LYS A 275 27.83 -8.98 -11.27
C LYS A 275 26.60 -8.32 -11.88
N ALA A 276 26.01 -7.34 -11.19
CA ALA A 276 24.87 -6.55 -11.67
C ALA A 276 25.19 -5.77 -12.95
N GLN A 277 26.35 -5.10 -12.99
CA GLN A 277 26.82 -4.40 -14.19
C GLN A 277 27.10 -5.36 -15.35
N ARG A 278 27.52 -6.60 -15.07
CA ARG A 278 27.77 -7.63 -16.09
C ARG A 278 26.48 -8.26 -16.61
N SER A 279 25.41 -8.35 -15.81
CA SER A 279 24.08 -8.75 -16.28
C SER A 279 23.41 -7.67 -17.12
N LEU A 280 23.56 -6.38 -16.77
CA LEU A 280 23.08 -5.26 -17.58
C LEU A 280 23.82 -5.16 -18.94
N ARG A 281 25.08 -5.58 -18.99
CA ARG A 281 25.87 -5.69 -20.24
C ARG A 281 25.56 -6.92 -21.10
N LYS A 282 24.59 -7.78 -20.73
CA LYS A 282 24.12 -8.90 -21.57
C LYS A 282 23.07 -8.51 -22.61
N ILE A 283 22.95 -7.23 -22.95
CA ILE A 283 22.46 -6.86 -24.29
C ILE A 283 23.47 -7.44 -25.29
N PRO A 284 23.07 -8.20 -26.33
CA PRO A 284 24.03 -8.81 -27.25
C PRO A 284 24.95 -7.74 -27.81
N ASP A 285 26.26 -7.94 -27.64
CA ASP A 285 27.30 -7.14 -28.29
C ASP A 285 26.95 -7.03 -29.78
N ARG A 286 26.44 -5.87 -30.21
CA ARG A 286 26.28 -5.56 -31.63
C ARG A 286 27.68 -5.63 -32.26
N PRO A 287 27.93 -6.50 -33.26
CA PRO A 287 29.27 -6.83 -33.73
C PRO A 287 29.95 -5.75 -34.60
N TYR A 288 29.53 -4.48 -34.53
CA TYR A 288 30.00 -3.43 -35.44
C TYR A 288 31.05 -2.47 -34.84
N LEU A 289 31.53 -2.70 -33.62
CA LEU A 289 32.66 -1.95 -33.05
C LEU A 289 33.77 -2.89 -32.57
N LYS A 290 34.44 -3.52 -33.53
CA LYS A 290 35.87 -3.81 -33.40
C LYS A 290 36.63 -2.92 -34.39
N PRO A 291 37.42 -1.93 -33.93
CA PRO A 291 38.57 -1.50 -34.71
C PRO A 291 39.55 -2.68 -34.70
N GLY A 292 39.55 -3.46 -35.78
CA GLY A 292 40.58 -4.44 -36.02
C GLY A 292 41.89 -3.70 -36.26
N LEU A 293 42.69 -3.51 -35.21
CA LEU A 293 44.13 -3.23 -35.22
C LEU A 293 44.67 -3.32 -33.78
N SER A 294 44.79 -4.54 -33.25
CA SER A 294 45.76 -4.84 -32.18
C SER A 294 46.72 -5.88 -32.72
N ILE A 295 47.92 -5.44 -33.12
CA ILE A 295 49.03 -6.30 -33.56
C ILE A 295 49.66 -7.04 -32.35
N VAL A 296 49.10 -6.92 -31.14
CA VAL A 296 49.58 -7.66 -29.97
C VAL A 296 48.61 -8.79 -29.64
N ALA A 297 49.11 -10.02 -29.67
CA ALA A 297 48.40 -11.21 -29.20
C ALA A 297 48.03 -11.06 -27.72
N VAL A 298 46.74 -11.02 -27.41
CA VAL A 298 46.26 -11.00 -26.03
C VAL A 298 46.42 -12.40 -25.44
N ARG A 299 47.52 -12.63 -24.74
CA ARG A 299 47.69 -13.80 -23.88
C ARG A 299 46.73 -13.63 -22.68
N ALA A 300 45.72 -14.49 -22.60
CA ALA A 300 44.76 -14.48 -21.49
C ALA A 300 45.47 -14.70 -20.16
N ARG A 301 45.60 -13.64 -19.34
CA ARG A 301 45.99 -13.80 -17.93
C ARG A 301 44.73 -14.17 -17.14
N ARG A 302 44.66 -15.45 -16.72
CA ARG A 302 43.79 -15.86 -15.62
C ARG A 302 44.33 -15.18 -14.35
N TYR A 303 43.50 -14.39 -13.68
CA TYR A 303 43.78 -13.97 -12.32
C TYR A 303 43.13 -14.96 -11.37
N SER A 304 43.98 -15.65 -10.60
CA SER A 304 43.63 -16.31 -9.34
C SER A 304 43.60 -15.26 -8.22
N SER A 305 42.93 -15.61 -7.13
CA SER A 305 42.38 -14.77 -6.07
C SER A 305 43.32 -13.82 -5.32
N ASP A 306 42.63 -12.91 -4.61
CA ASP A 306 42.94 -12.25 -3.34
C ASP A 306 43.77 -10.95 -3.32
N ASN A 307 43.09 -9.92 -2.80
CA ASN A 307 43.54 -8.73 -2.08
C ASN A 307 45.02 -8.33 -2.23
N ASP A 308 45.27 -7.16 -2.83
CA ASP A 308 46.22 -6.21 -2.24
C ASP A 308 46.04 -4.79 -2.80
N TYR A 309 45.89 -3.83 -1.88
CA TYR A 309 46.05 -2.41 -2.13
C TYR A 309 47.54 -2.10 -2.15
N GLN A 310 48.15 -1.83 -3.30
CA GLN A 310 49.32 -0.95 -3.38
C GLN A 310 49.57 -0.42 -4.79
N LEU A 311 49.66 0.91 -4.87
CA LEU A 311 49.94 1.68 -6.07
C LEU A 311 51.46 1.73 -6.29
N GLN A 312 51.97 1.14 -7.37
CA GLN A 312 53.30 1.45 -7.89
C GLN A 312 53.26 1.61 -9.41
N LYS A 313 53.39 2.87 -9.87
CA LYS A 313 53.72 3.18 -11.27
C LYS A 313 55.24 3.07 -11.47
N PRO A 314 55.69 2.72 -12.68
CA PRO A 314 56.85 3.39 -13.25
C PRO A 314 56.53 4.10 -14.58
N ARG A 315 57.05 5.32 -14.67
CA ARG A 315 57.03 6.22 -15.84
C ARG A 315 57.57 5.53 -17.09
N ARG A 316 56.90 5.72 -18.24
CA ARG A 316 57.53 5.64 -19.57
C ARG A 316 57.16 6.86 -20.41
N ILE A 317 58.21 7.48 -20.94
CA ILE A 317 58.23 8.67 -21.78
C ILE A 317 57.72 8.30 -23.18
N LEU A 318 56.73 9.01 -23.70
CA LEU A 318 56.26 8.89 -25.09
C LEU A 318 57.08 9.83 -25.98
N ARG A 319 57.77 9.28 -26.99
CA ARG A 319 58.36 10.04 -28.11
C ARG A 319 57.30 10.26 -29.19
N MET A 320 57.10 11.52 -29.58
CA MET A 320 56.34 11.92 -30.78
C MET A 320 57.04 11.42 -32.06
N ASN A 321 56.26 10.86 -32.98
CA ASN A 321 56.73 10.46 -34.30
C ASN A 321 56.22 11.44 -35.37
N ARG A 322 57.14 11.85 -36.25
CA ARG A 322 56.94 12.80 -37.36
C ARG A 322 56.06 12.19 -38.45
N MET A 323 55.11 12.96 -38.99
CA MET A 323 54.35 12.60 -40.17
C MET A 323 55.16 12.92 -41.45
N SER A 324 55.25 11.96 -42.37
CA SER A 324 55.92 12.13 -43.68
C SER A 324 54.93 12.60 -44.76
N ALA A 325 55.44 13.40 -45.71
CA ALA A 325 54.73 14.18 -46.72
C ALA A 325 53.75 13.42 -47.67
N ASN A 326 53.66 12.09 -47.61
CA ASN A 326 52.85 11.30 -48.56
C ASN A 326 51.36 11.18 -48.18
N THR A 327 50.96 11.49 -46.93
CA THR A 327 49.55 11.47 -46.50
C THR A 327 48.72 12.65 -47.01
N MET A 328 49.35 13.74 -47.44
CA MET A 328 48.65 14.94 -47.91
C MET A 328 48.14 14.81 -49.36
N ALA A 329 48.79 13.97 -50.18
CA ALA A 329 48.44 13.77 -51.59
C ALA A 329 47.18 12.90 -51.79
N PHE A 330 46.90 11.97 -50.88
CA PHE A 330 45.74 11.08 -50.96
C PHE A 330 44.41 11.76 -50.59
N ILE A 331 44.46 12.80 -49.75
CA ILE A 331 43.27 13.55 -49.32
C ILE A 331 42.78 14.49 -50.44
N LEU A 332 43.70 14.99 -51.28
CA LEU A 332 43.41 15.89 -52.40
C LEU A 332 42.81 15.16 -53.63
N LEU A 333 43.05 13.86 -53.76
CA LEU A 333 42.52 13.04 -54.86
C LEU A 333 41.10 12.52 -54.59
N LEU A 334 40.70 12.41 -53.31
CA LEU A 334 39.36 11.93 -52.92
C LEU A 334 38.28 13.02 -52.99
N SER A 335 38.66 14.30 -53.00
CA SER A 335 37.73 15.44 -53.10
C SER A 335 37.28 15.74 -54.54
N MET A 336 37.95 15.18 -55.56
CA MET A 336 37.68 15.51 -56.97
C MET A 336 36.65 14.59 -57.64
N THR A 337 36.23 13.50 -56.99
CA THR A 337 35.26 12.52 -57.53
C THR A 337 33.82 12.75 -57.10
N LEU A 338 33.53 13.74 -56.25
CA LEU A 338 32.19 14.00 -55.69
C LEU A 338 31.34 15.01 -56.49
N VAL A 339 31.78 15.47 -57.66
CA VAL A 339 31.11 16.55 -58.42
C VAL A 339 30.33 16.07 -59.67
N ILE A 340 30.28 14.77 -60.01
CA ILE A 340 29.63 14.31 -61.27
C ILE A 340 28.50 13.28 -61.05
N SER A 341 27.55 13.54 -60.16
CA SER A 341 26.31 12.75 -60.13
C SER A 341 25.09 13.57 -59.73
N ALA A 342 24.91 14.71 -60.39
CA ALA A 342 23.66 15.46 -60.37
C ALA A 342 23.27 15.81 -61.81
N CYS A 343 22.54 14.92 -62.47
CA CYS A 343 21.57 15.18 -63.55
C CYS A 343 21.03 13.84 -64.08
N GLY A 344 19.72 13.63 -63.98
CA GLY A 344 19.08 12.45 -64.54
C GLY A 344 17.62 12.27 -64.13
N SER A 345 16.78 13.26 -64.44
CA SER A 345 15.33 13.17 -64.42
C SER A 345 14.82 12.51 -65.72
N ASN A 346 13.94 11.52 -65.64
CA ASN A 346 12.95 11.27 -66.69
C ASN A 346 11.72 10.54 -66.11
N ALA A 347 10.57 11.18 -66.30
CA ALA A 347 9.25 10.66 -65.97
C ALA A 347 8.63 9.96 -67.19
N THR A 348 7.90 8.87 -66.97
CA THR A 348 6.65 8.57 -67.68
C THR A 348 5.87 7.48 -66.94
N PRO A 349 4.53 7.52 -66.93
CA PRO A 349 3.69 6.72 -66.04
C PRO A 349 3.18 5.45 -66.73
N ASN A 350 2.98 4.37 -65.97
CA ASN A 350 2.09 3.30 -66.39
C ASN A 350 1.28 2.80 -65.20
N ALA A 351 -0.02 3.03 -65.30
CA ALA A 351 -1.03 2.51 -64.42
C ALA A 351 -1.48 1.13 -64.94
N ALA A 352 -1.51 0.15 -64.04
CA ALA A 352 -2.41 -0.99 -64.07
C ALA A 352 -2.75 -1.38 -62.61
N PRO A 353 -3.98 -1.86 -62.35
CA PRO A 353 -4.57 -1.81 -61.02
C PRO A 353 -4.23 -3.07 -60.23
N ASP A 354 -3.62 -2.89 -59.05
CA ASP A 354 -3.46 -3.97 -58.09
C ASP A 354 -4.73 -4.07 -57.24
N THR A 355 -5.49 -5.15 -57.47
CA THR A 355 -6.54 -5.62 -56.58
C THR A 355 -5.88 -6.52 -55.54
N GLY A 356 -5.29 -5.89 -54.54
CA GLY A 356 -4.73 -6.56 -53.37
C GLY A 356 -5.19 -5.82 -52.13
N GLN A 357 -6.16 -6.39 -51.41
CA GLN A 357 -6.47 -5.99 -50.05
C GLN A 357 -5.20 -6.11 -49.21
N SER A 358 -4.57 -4.98 -48.91
CA SER A 358 -3.58 -4.87 -47.86
C SER A 358 -4.32 -4.91 -46.53
N GLN A 359 -4.40 -6.10 -45.92
CA GLN A 359 -4.51 -6.19 -44.47
C GLN A 359 -3.29 -5.47 -43.89
N GLN A 360 -3.48 -4.22 -43.47
CA GLN A 360 -2.54 -3.55 -42.61
C GLN A 360 -2.46 -4.37 -41.32
N ASN A 361 -1.31 -5.01 -41.08
CA ASN A 361 -0.96 -5.52 -39.76
C ASN A 361 -0.92 -4.31 -38.81
N VAL A 362 -2.03 -4.05 -38.12
CA VAL A 362 -2.12 -3.01 -37.10
C VAL A 362 -1.21 -3.44 -35.96
N THR A 363 -0.02 -2.83 -35.84
CA THR A 363 0.95 -3.17 -34.80
C THR A 363 0.60 -2.54 -33.44
N GLU A 364 -0.13 -1.42 -33.45
CA GLU A 364 -0.48 -0.63 -32.26
C GLU A 364 -1.89 -0.02 -32.42
N ARG A 365 -2.63 0.11 -31.32
CA ARG A 365 -3.96 0.74 -31.24
C ARG A 365 -3.91 1.92 -30.28
N VAL A 366 -4.57 3.02 -30.60
CA VAL A 366 -4.67 4.18 -29.70
C VAL A 366 -6.01 4.10 -28.97
N LEU A 367 -5.95 3.96 -27.65
CA LEU A 367 -7.14 3.91 -26.78
C LEU A 367 -7.09 5.07 -25.80
N LYS A 368 -8.27 5.56 -25.40
CA LYS A 368 -8.38 6.58 -24.36
C LYS A 368 -8.55 5.89 -23.00
N ASP A 369 -7.71 6.23 -22.03
CA ASP A 369 -7.83 5.68 -20.67
C ASP A 369 -8.83 6.47 -19.81
N ALA A 370 -9.10 6.00 -18.59
CA ALA A 370 -10.03 6.66 -17.67
C ALA A 370 -9.61 8.09 -17.29
N LEU A 371 -8.31 8.41 -17.36
CA LEU A 371 -7.78 9.75 -17.11
C LEU A 371 -7.87 10.67 -18.35
N GLY A 372 -8.28 10.14 -19.49
CA GLY A 372 -8.44 10.86 -20.75
C GLY A 372 -7.17 10.91 -21.60
N HIS A 373 -6.13 10.17 -21.24
CA HIS A 373 -4.89 10.06 -22.00
C HIS A 373 -5.05 9.16 -23.22
N ASP A 374 -4.41 9.52 -24.32
CA ASP A 374 -4.33 8.67 -25.50
C ASP A 374 -3.13 7.71 -25.35
N VAL A 375 -3.41 6.43 -25.13
CA VAL A 375 -2.43 5.38 -24.86
C VAL A 375 -2.24 4.51 -26.11
N LYS A 376 -0.98 4.35 -26.54
CA LYS A 376 -0.60 3.46 -27.65
C LYS A 376 -0.43 2.04 -27.13
N VAL A 377 -1.50 1.26 -27.17
CA VAL A 377 -1.53 -0.12 -26.69
C VAL A 377 -1.08 -1.07 -27.82
N PRO A 378 -0.15 -2.02 -27.56
CA PRO A 378 0.20 -3.04 -28.55
C PRO A 378 -1.02 -3.84 -28.99
N ALA A 379 -1.10 -4.24 -30.27
CA ALA A 379 -2.23 -5.04 -30.75
C ALA A 379 -2.30 -6.46 -30.13
N ASN A 380 -1.16 -6.99 -29.68
CA ASN A 380 -1.06 -8.30 -29.04
C ASN A 380 0.02 -8.28 -27.92
N PRO A 381 -0.27 -7.66 -26.76
CA PRO A 381 0.68 -7.56 -25.65
C PRO A 381 1.01 -8.95 -25.10
N GLN A 382 2.29 -9.21 -24.85
CA GLN A 382 2.82 -10.50 -24.38
C GLN A 382 3.29 -10.45 -22.93
N ARG A 383 3.64 -9.27 -22.42
CA ARG A 383 4.27 -9.06 -21.11
C ARG A 383 3.47 -8.06 -20.31
N ILE A 384 2.34 -8.51 -19.79
CA ILE A 384 1.36 -7.63 -19.13
C ILE A 384 1.57 -7.63 -17.62
N ILE A 385 1.59 -6.43 -17.04
CA ILE A 385 1.41 -6.23 -15.59
C ILE A 385 0.03 -5.62 -15.37
N ALA A 386 -0.83 -6.33 -14.67
CA ALA A 386 -2.14 -5.84 -14.23
C ALA A 386 -2.37 -6.27 -12.79
N SER A 387 -1.66 -5.62 -11.88
CA SER A 387 -1.66 -5.98 -10.46
C SER A 387 -3.05 -5.80 -9.84
N TYR A 388 -3.53 -6.83 -9.14
CA TYR A 388 -4.88 -6.97 -8.56
C TYR A 388 -6.01 -7.20 -9.58
N LEU A 389 -5.70 -7.21 -10.89
CA LEU A 389 -6.63 -7.46 -12.00
C LEU A 389 -6.42 -8.86 -12.62
N GLU A 390 -5.74 -9.76 -11.93
CA GLU A 390 -5.33 -11.06 -12.46
C GLU A 390 -6.52 -11.98 -12.80
N ASP A 391 -7.63 -11.87 -12.07
CA ASP A 391 -8.87 -12.62 -12.36
C ASP A 391 -9.37 -12.35 -13.79
N HIS A 392 -9.41 -11.06 -14.18
CA HIS A 392 -9.82 -10.63 -15.52
C HIS A 392 -8.85 -11.14 -16.58
N LEU A 393 -7.53 -11.08 -16.32
CA LEU A 393 -6.54 -11.59 -17.25
C LEU A 393 -6.68 -13.09 -17.49
N ILE A 394 -6.81 -13.88 -16.42
CA ILE A 394 -6.96 -15.33 -16.51
C ILE A 394 -8.28 -15.70 -17.21
N THR A 395 -9.37 -14.97 -16.93
CA THR A 395 -10.65 -15.13 -17.62
C THR A 395 -10.51 -14.96 -19.13
N LEU A 396 -9.67 -14.02 -19.57
CA LEU A 396 -9.39 -13.75 -20.99
C LEU A 396 -8.31 -14.67 -21.60
N GLY A 397 -7.81 -15.63 -20.83
CA GLY A 397 -6.76 -16.57 -21.24
C GLY A 397 -5.37 -15.96 -21.31
N VAL A 398 -5.11 -14.90 -20.54
CA VAL A 398 -3.86 -14.14 -20.54
C VAL A 398 -3.15 -14.31 -19.20
N LYS A 399 -1.88 -14.71 -19.23
CA LYS A 399 -1.07 -14.82 -18.00
C LYS A 399 -0.23 -13.55 -17.79
N PRO A 400 -0.32 -12.88 -16.63
CA PRO A 400 0.54 -11.74 -16.33
C PRO A 400 1.98 -12.18 -16.09
N VAL A 401 2.92 -11.25 -16.27
CA VAL A 401 4.35 -11.51 -15.95
C VAL A 401 4.64 -11.42 -14.45
N ALA A 402 3.75 -10.82 -13.67
CA ALA A 402 3.82 -10.77 -12.22
C ALA A 402 2.42 -10.73 -11.59
N GLN A 403 2.27 -11.35 -10.42
CA GLN A 403 1.01 -11.39 -9.65
C GLN A 403 1.09 -10.54 -8.37
N TRP A 404 0.01 -9.87 -8.01
CA TRP A 404 -0.09 -9.04 -6.82
C TRP A 404 0.19 -9.83 -5.53
N SER A 405 0.88 -9.17 -4.60
CA SER A 405 1.17 -9.74 -3.28
C SER A 405 1.21 -8.69 -2.17
N VAL A 406 0.78 -9.10 -0.97
CA VAL A 406 0.97 -8.34 0.28
C VAL A 406 2.00 -9.07 1.14
N GLY A 407 3.14 -8.41 1.38
CA GLY A 407 4.30 -9.05 1.99
C GLY A 407 4.88 -10.16 1.10
N GLU A 408 5.68 -11.07 1.66
CA GLU A 408 6.37 -12.11 0.88
C GLU A 408 5.48 -13.29 0.43
N LYS A 409 4.25 -13.45 0.96
CA LYS A 409 3.48 -14.71 0.82
C LYS A 409 1.96 -14.59 0.72
N SER A 410 1.37 -13.40 0.71
CA SER A 410 -0.08 -13.26 0.59
C SER A 410 -0.46 -12.91 -0.84
N VAL A 411 -1.05 -13.86 -1.56
CA VAL A 411 -1.50 -13.74 -2.95
C VAL A 411 -2.99 -14.08 -3.06
N GLN A 412 -3.59 -13.91 -4.24
CA GLN A 412 -4.93 -14.40 -4.56
C GLN A 412 -4.92 -15.93 -4.67
N GLN A 413 -5.14 -16.61 -3.54
CA GLN A 413 -4.92 -18.05 -3.43
C GLN A 413 -5.85 -18.87 -4.35
N TYR A 414 -7.05 -18.37 -4.62
CA TYR A 414 -8.04 -18.99 -5.50
C TYR A 414 -7.62 -19.02 -6.99
N LEU A 415 -6.65 -18.19 -7.40
CA LEU A 415 -6.09 -18.15 -8.76
C LEU A 415 -4.81 -18.99 -8.92
N GLN A 416 -4.34 -19.66 -7.86
CA GLN A 416 -3.04 -20.35 -7.92
C GLN A 416 -3.04 -21.59 -8.82
N GLY A 417 -4.21 -22.09 -9.25
CA GLY A 417 -4.28 -23.09 -10.33
C GLY A 417 -3.59 -22.61 -11.61
N ASP A 418 -3.68 -21.31 -11.92
CA ASP A 418 -3.14 -20.71 -13.13
C ASP A 418 -1.86 -19.89 -12.89
N LEU A 419 -1.72 -19.33 -11.67
CA LEU A 419 -0.69 -18.36 -11.30
C LEU A 419 0.45 -18.91 -10.43
N ALA A 420 0.45 -20.19 -10.03
CA ALA A 420 1.46 -20.71 -9.09
C ALA A 420 2.93 -20.48 -9.52
N GLU A 421 3.19 -20.45 -10.83
CA GLU A 421 4.53 -20.24 -11.40
C GLU A 421 4.84 -18.76 -11.70
N VAL A 422 3.86 -17.87 -11.56
CA VAL A 422 4.01 -16.45 -11.85
C VAL A 422 4.68 -15.77 -10.65
N PRO A 423 5.78 -15.02 -10.85
CA PRO A 423 6.46 -14.33 -9.76
C PRO A 423 5.59 -13.23 -9.14
N THR A 424 5.82 -12.92 -7.86
CA THR A 424 5.04 -11.92 -7.13
C THR A 424 5.58 -10.51 -7.31
N ILE A 425 4.68 -9.52 -7.37
CA ILE A 425 4.99 -8.09 -7.30
C ILE A 425 4.31 -7.46 -6.05
N PRO A 426 4.97 -6.56 -5.31
CA PRO A 426 4.38 -5.94 -4.13
C PRO A 426 3.18 -5.06 -4.46
N SER A 427 2.18 -5.04 -3.57
CA SER A 427 0.98 -4.20 -3.68
C SER A 427 1.25 -2.70 -3.78
N THR A 428 2.42 -2.24 -3.32
CA THR A 428 2.86 -0.84 -3.41
C THR A 428 3.28 -0.42 -4.82
N LEU A 429 3.51 -1.40 -5.70
CA LEU A 429 3.94 -1.26 -7.09
C LEU A 429 5.08 -0.24 -7.30
N PRO A 430 6.29 -0.47 -6.79
CA PRO A 430 7.41 0.44 -7.07
C PRO A 430 7.78 0.40 -8.56
N PRO A 431 7.94 1.55 -9.25
CA PRO A 431 8.29 1.58 -10.67
C PRO A 431 9.57 0.81 -11.03
N GLU A 432 10.56 0.80 -10.15
CA GLU A 432 11.80 0.02 -10.35
C GLU A 432 11.54 -1.48 -10.40
N THR A 433 10.64 -1.98 -9.55
CA THR A 433 10.22 -3.39 -9.55
C THR A 433 9.42 -3.70 -10.81
N VAL A 434 8.50 -2.82 -11.22
CA VAL A 434 7.72 -2.96 -12.46
C VAL A 434 8.64 -3.04 -13.68
N MET A 435 9.67 -2.19 -13.74
CA MET A 435 10.66 -2.17 -14.83
C MET A 435 11.44 -3.49 -14.94
N GLY A 436 11.78 -4.12 -13.81
CA GLY A 436 12.52 -5.39 -13.80
C GLY A 436 11.80 -6.57 -14.44
N PHE A 437 10.47 -6.48 -14.59
CA PHE A 437 9.66 -7.47 -15.30
C PHE A 437 9.56 -7.20 -16.81
N GLU A 438 10.15 -6.12 -17.32
CA GLU A 438 10.15 -5.74 -18.74
C GLU A 438 8.75 -5.83 -19.38
N PRO A 439 7.72 -5.14 -18.85
CA PRO A 439 6.37 -5.20 -19.40
C PRO A 439 6.31 -4.52 -20.77
N ASP A 440 5.42 -5.01 -21.65
CA ASP A 440 5.04 -4.33 -22.88
C ASP A 440 3.67 -3.62 -22.78
N LEU A 441 2.95 -3.86 -21.67
CA LEU A 441 1.74 -3.15 -21.28
C LEU A 441 1.57 -3.17 -19.76
N ILE A 442 1.24 -2.02 -19.17
CA ILE A 442 0.86 -1.89 -17.76
C ILE A 442 -0.61 -1.49 -17.71
N ILE A 443 -1.43 -2.26 -17.02
CA ILE A 443 -2.84 -1.97 -16.77
C ILE A 443 -2.99 -1.67 -15.28
N VAL A 444 -3.58 -0.52 -14.97
CA VAL A 444 -3.79 -0.06 -13.60
C VAL A 444 -5.28 0.02 -13.33
N ASP A 445 -5.71 -0.55 -12.22
CA ASP A 445 -7.12 -0.59 -11.80
C ASP A 445 -7.77 0.80 -11.74
N ASN A 446 -7.19 1.73 -10.99
CA ASN A 446 -7.79 3.06 -10.79
C ASN A 446 -6.78 4.21 -10.75
N ALA A 447 -7.28 5.43 -10.96
CA ALA A 447 -6.50 6.66 -10.99
C ALA A 447 -5.70 6.93 -9.71
N GLU A 448 -6.16 6.48 -8.53
CA GLU A 448 -5.46 6.73 -7.27
C GLU A 448 -4.11 6.01 -7.21
N LEU A 449 -4.01 4.80 -7.78
CA LEU A 449 -2.77 4.01 -7.81
C LEU A 449 -1.66 4.67 -8.64
N VAL A 450 -2.04 5.59 -9.54
CA VAL A 450 -1.14 6.36 -10.41
C VAL A 450 -1.12 7.85 -10.08
N ALA A 451 -1.73 8.26 -8.96
CA ALA A 451 -1.75 9.65 -8.51
C ALA A 451 -0.35 10.22 -8.27
N GLY A 452 -0.22 11.55 -8.37
CA GLY A 452 1.06 12.25 -8.33
C GLY A 452 1.87 12.01 -9.61
N ASP A 453 3.17 11.73 -9.48
CA ASP A 453 4.07 11.49 -10.63
C ASP A 453 4.15 10.00 -11.05
N LYS A 454 3.37 9.11 -10.42
CA LYS A 454 3.45 7.65 -10.69
C LYS A 454 3.04 7.28 -12.11
N TYR A 455 1.98 7.89 -12.66
CA TYR A 455 1.58 7.66 -14.05
C TYR A 455 2.73 7.91 -15.02
N SER A 456 3.38 9.08 -14.91
CA SER A 456 4.53 9.48 -15.74
C SER A 456 5.71 8.52 -15.59
N GLN A 457 5.90 7.92 -14.41
CA GLN A 457 6.96 6.95 -14.17
C GLN A 457 6.67 5.61 -14.86
N TYR A 458 5.45 5.10 -14.77
CA TYR A 458 5.07 3.87 -15.50
C TYR A 458 5.05 4.07 -17.02
N ALA A 459 4.58 5.21 -17.50
CA ALA A 459 4.57 5.54 -18.93
C ALA A 459 5.98 5.58 -19.56
N LYS A 460 7.04 5.78 -18.76
CA LYS A 460 8.45 5.66 -19.21
C LYS A 460 8.93 4.21 -19.32
N ILE A 461 8.25 3.26 -18.67
CA ILE A 461 8.56 1.83 -18.68
C ILE A 461 7.84 1.16 -19.84
N ALA A 462 6.52 1.31 -19.91
CA ALA A 462 5.66 0.73 -20.94
C ALA A 462 4.38 1.55 -21.11
N PRO A 463 3.63 1.38 -22.22
CA PRO A 463 2.28 1.91 -22.33
C PRO A 463 1.47 1.58 -21.07
N THR A 464 0.93 2.60 -20.42
CA THR A 464 0.21 2.48 -19.15
C THR A 464 -1.24 2.89 -19.36
N TYR A 465 -2.17 1.98 -19.08
CA TYR A 465 -3.60 2.18 -19.26
C TYR A 465 -4.32 2.14 -17.91
N THR A 466 -5.06 3.19 -17.57
CA THR A 466 -5.86 3.27 -16.35
C THR A 466 -7.31 2.85 -16.64
N VAL A 467 -7.82 1.82 -15.96
CA VAL A 467 -9.16 1.24 -16.21
C VAL A 467 -10.28 2.12 -15.66
N GLY A 468 -10.18 2.55 -14.40
CA GLY A 468 -11.19 3.36 -13.73
C GLY A 468 -10.70 4.68 -13.15
N LYS A 469 -11.63 5.61 -12.92
CA LYS A 469 -11.34 6.86 -12.19
C LYS A 469 -11.40 6.66 -10.68
N ASP A 470 -12.36 5.87 -10.24
CA ASP A 470 -12.64 5.64 -8.83
C ASP A 470 -12.15 4.25 -8.40
N LYS A 471 -12.03 4.03 -7.10
CA LYS A 471 -11.85 2.70 -6.54
C LYS A 471 -13.15 1.91 -6.65
N ASN A 472 -13.03 0.58 -6.65
CA ASN A 472 -14.17 -0.34 -6.61
C ASN A 472 -15.09 -0.17 -7.83
N ASN A 473 -14.51 -0.16 -9.03
CA ASN A 473 -15.32 -0.12 -10.25
C ASN A 473 -16.12 -1.42 -10.40
N SER A 474 -17.14 -1.39 -11.25
CA SER A 474 -17.86 -2.61 -11.59
C SER A 474 -16.92 -3.60 -12.25
N TRP A 475 -16.73 -4.78 -11.65
CA TRP A 475 -15.87 -5.83 -12.20
C TRP A 475 -16.30 -6.24 -13.63
N ARG A 476 -17.60 -6.13 -13.94
CA ARG A 476 -18.14 -6.36 -15.29
C ARG A 476 -17.60 -5.35 -16.30
N GLN A 477 -17.60 -4.07 -15.93
CA GLN A 477 -17.05 -3.00 -16.77
C GLN A 477 -15.53 -3.10 -16.88
N GLU A 478 -14.85 -3.47 -15.80
CA GLU A 478 -13.40 -3.74 -15.82
C GLU A 478 -13.07 -4.87 -16.79
N LEU A 479 -13.81 -5.99 -16.76
CA LEU A 479 -13.60 -7.11 -17.69
C LEU A 479 -13.75 -6.68 -19.15
N LEU A 480 -14.82 -5.94 -19.47
CA LEU A 480 -15.05 -5.44 -20.83
C LEU A 480 -13.97 -4.46 -21.28
N THR A 481 -13.55 -3.55 -20.40
CA THR A 481 -12.49 -2.57 -20.67
C THR A 481 -11.14 -3.28 -20.89
N ILE A 482 -10.79 -4.24 -20.04
CA ILE A 482 -9.58 -5.04 -20.19
C ILE A 482 -9.66 -5.89 -21.47
N GLY A 483 -10.84 -6.43 -21.80
CA GLY A 483 -11.11 -7.08 -23.08
C GLY A 483 -10.78 -6.18 -24.27
N GLU A 484 -11.27 -4.94 -24.29
CA GLU A 484 -10.94 -3.97 -25.33
C GLU A 484 -9.44 -3.68 -25.40
N VAL A 485 -8.82 -3.40 -24.26
CA VAL A 485 -7.38 -3.12 -24.13
C VAL A 485 -6.52 -4.27 -24.65
N LEU A 486 -6.94 -5.52 -24.44
CA LEU A 486 -6.21 -6.71 -24.88
C LEU A 486 -6.65 -7.25 -26.25
N ASN A 487 -7.57 -6.56 -26.93
CA ASN A 487 -8.16 -7.00 -28.21
C ASN A 487 -8.89 -8.35 -28.11
N LYS A 488 -9.56 -8.57 -26.99
CA LYS A 488 -10.28 -9.77 -26.59
C LYS A 488 -11.72 -9.45 -26.15
N SER A 489 -12.35 -8.47 -26.80
CA SER A 489 -13.71 -8.03 -26.48
C SER A 489 -14.74 -9.15 -26.65
N GLU A 490 -14.61 -9.98 -27.70
CA GLU A 490 -15.50 -11.12 -27.92
C GLU A 490 -15.37 -12.17 -26.79
N GLU A 491 -14.15 -12.46 -26.33
CA GLU A 491 -13.95 -13.37 -25.20
C GLU A 491 -14.47 -12.77 -23.88
N ALA A 492 -14.32 -11.46 -23.68
CA ALA A 492 -14.84 -10.75 -22.50
C ALA A 492 -16.37 -10.79 -22.44
N GLU A 493 -17.04 -10.47 -23.56
CA GLU A 493 -18.50 -10.54 -23.68
C GLU A 493 -19.00 -11.95 -23.46
N LYS A 494 -18.37 -12.95 -24.10
CA LYS A 494 -18.74 -14.35 -23.93
C LYS A 494 -18.54 -14.85 -22.49
N ALA A 495 -17.45 -14.43 -21.83
CA ALA A 495 -17.21 -14.78 -20.43
C ALA A 495 -18.28 -14.19 -19.52
N LEU A 496 -18.70 -12.95 -19.78
CA LEU A 496 -19.77 -12.28 -19.06
C LEU A 496 -21.14 -12.93 -19.30
N GLU A 497 -21.47 -13.27 -20.55
CA GLU A 497 -22.71 -13.99 -20.89
C GLU A 497 -22.80 -15.35 -20.18
N ASN A 498 -21.71 -16.11 -20.17
CA ASN A 498 -21.65 -17.39 -19.47
C ASN A 498 -21.84 -17.21 -17.95
N TYR A 499 -21.22 -16.18 -17.38
CA TYR A 499 -21.39 -15.85 -15.96
C TYR A 499 -22.84 -15.47 -15.65
N ASP A 500 -23.44 -14.55 -16.43
CA ASP A 500 -24.79 -14.06 -16.18
C ASP A 500 -25.83 -15.18 -16.37
N GLN A 501 -25.62 -16.09 -17.32
CA GLN A 501 -26.43 -17.29 -17.47
C GLN A 501 -26.33 -18.20 -16.22
N LYS A 502 -25.11 -18.45 -15.74
CA LYS A 502 -24.88 -19.22 -14.51
C LYS A 502 -25.54 -18.57 -13.29
N ALA A 503 -25.36 -17.27 -13.11
CA ALA A 503 -25.97 -16.49 -12.04
C ALA A 503 -27.51 -16.55 -12.08
N LYS A 504 -28.10 -16.44 -13.28
CA LYS A 504 -29.55 -16.56 -13.47
C LYS A 504 -30.07 -17.93 -13.09
N GLU A 505 -29.44 -19.01 -13.56
CA GLU A 505 -29.82 -20.38 -13.19
C GLU A 505 -29.66 -20.63 -11.68
N ALA A 506 -28.59 -20.12 -11.09
CA ALA A 506 -28.34 -20.23 -9.65
C ALA A 506 -29.40 -19.47 -8.84
N LYS A 507 -29.75 -18.25 -9.25
CA LYS A 507 -30.82 -17.44 -8.66
C LYS A 507 -32.15 -18.19 -8.65
N GLU A 508 -32.55 -18.77 -9.79
CA GLU A 508 -33.80 -19.54 -9.89
C GLU A 508 -33.81 -20.71 -8.90
N LYS A 509 -32.71 -21.46 -8.80
CA LYS A 509 -32.57 -22.58 -7.85
C LYS A 509 -32.60 -22.13 -6.39
N ILE A 510 -31.91 -21.04 -6.04
CA ILE A 510 -31.87 -20.49 -4.68
C ILE A 510 -33.25 -19.95 -4.29
N GLN A 511 -33.92 -19.21 -5.17
CA GLN A 511 -35.27 -18.69 -4.91
C GLN A 511 -36.28 -19.83 -4.70
N GLN A 512 -36.17 -20.94 -5.43
CA GLN A 512 -36.99 -22.13 -5.20
C GLN A 512 -36.70 -22.79 -3.85
N ALA A 513 -35.44 -22.81 -3.41
CA ALA A 513 -35.03 -23.47 -2.17
C ALA A 513 -35.36 -22.65 -0.91
N VAL A 514 -35.08 -21.34 -0.93
CA VAL A 514 -35.13 -20.50 0.28
C VAL A 514 -35.98 -19.23 0.16
N GLY A 515 -36.53 -18.93 -1.02
CA GLY A 515 -37.40 -17.77 -1.22
C GLY A 515 -36.68 -16.44 -0.95
N GLU A 516 -37.27 -15.58 -0.11
CA GLU A 516 -36.74 -14.26 0.25
C GLU A 516 -35.88 -14.24 1.54
N GLN A 517 -35.27 -15.39 1.89
CA GLN A 517 -34.39 -15.48 3.05
C GLN A 517 -33.19 -14.54 2.93
N SER A 518 -32.74 -14.03 4.07
CA SER A 518 -31.61 -13.09 4.11
C SER A 518 -30.27 -13.80 4.26
N ALA A 519 -29.21 -13.23 3.68
CA ALA A 519 -27.86 -13.76 3.78
C ALA A 519 -26.86 -12.67 4.13
N VAL A 520 -25.76 -13.01 4.80
CA VAL A 520 -24.66 -12.07 5.02
C VAL A 520 -23.31 -12.77 4.93
N ALA A 521 -22.35 -12.11 4.27
CA ALA A 521 -20.95 -12.48 4.26
C ALA A 521 -20.17 -11.63 5.29
N LEU A 522 -19.46 -12.31 6.19
CA LEU A 522 -18.71 -11.71 7.28
C LEU A 522 -17.23 -12.10 7.21
N TRP A 523 -16.35 -11.11 7.13
CA TRP A 523 -14.93 -11.33 7.36
C TRP A 523 -14.61 -11.21 8.84
N VAL A 524 -14.12 -12.29 9.44
CA VAL A 524 -13.87 -12.37 10.88
C VAL A 524 -12.38 -12.51 11.16
N THR A 525 -11.89 -11.63 12.03
CA THR A 525 -10.52 -11.64 12.55
C THR A 525 -10.54 -11.93 14.05
N GLN A 526 -9.37 -12.14 14.66
CA GLN A 526 -9.29 -12.36 16.12
C GLN A 526 -9.84 -11.21 16.97
N LYS A 527 -9.98 -10.00 16.41
CA LYS A 527 -10.37 -8.80 17.16
C LYS A 527 -11.63 -8.11 16.65
N ASN A 528 -11.95 -8.22 15.36
CA ASN A 528 -13.02 -7.48 14.70
C ASN A 528 -13.80 -8.37 13.71
N VAL A 529 -15.07 -7.99 13.49
CA VAL A 529 -15.98 -8.57 12.49
C VAL A 529 -16.28 -7.48 11.46
N TYR A 530 -16.26 -7.84 10.17
CA TYR A 530 -16.56 -6.93 9.07
C TYR A 530 -17.66 -7.51 8.18
N ALA A 531 -18.68 -6.72 7.84
CA ALA A 531 -19.67 -7.06 6.81
C ALA A 531 -19.10 -6.71 5.44
N VAL A 532 -19.21 -7.62 4.48
CA VAL A 532 -18.93 -7.31 3.07
C VAL A 532 -20.02 -6.36 2.55
N SER A 533 -19.60 -5.33 1.80
CA SER A 533 -20.49 -4.31 1.22
C SER A 533 -21.57 -4.93 0.32
N ASP A 534 -22.75 -4.33 0.25
CA ASP A 534 -23.88 -4.87 -0.53
C ASP A 534 -23.74 -4.78 -2.06
N HIS A 535 -22.71 -4.08 -2.54
CA HIS A 535 -22.47 -3.86 -3.96
C HIS A 535 -21.05 -4.24 -4.40
N LEU A 536 -20.26 -4.90 -3.53
CA LEU A 536 -18.87 -5.25 -3.81
C LEU A 536 -18.58 -6.71 -3.40
N SER A 537 -17.64 -7.35 -4.10
CA SER A 537 -17.15 -8.71 -3.83
C SER A 537 -18.31 -9.70 -3.62
N SER A 538 -18.28 -10.54 -2.59
CA SER A 538 -19.35 -11.51 -2.32
C SER A 538 -20.72 -10.87 -2.09
N GLY A 539 -20.81 -9.62 -1.66
CA GLY A 539 -22.11 -8.96 -1.48
C GLY A 539 -22.80 -8.65 -2.80
N GLU A 540 -22.06 -8.25 -3.84
CA GLU A 540 -22.63 -8.08 -5.18
C GLU A 540 -23.24 -9.41 -5.67
N VAL A 541 -22.53 -10.52 -5.50
CA VAL A 541 -23.02 -11.85 -5.89
C VAL A 541 -24.27 -12.23 -5.10
N LEU A 542 -24.24 -12.12 -3.77
CA LEU A 542 -25.36 -12.54 -2.92
C LEU A 542 -26.64 -11.75 -3.20
N TYR A 543 -26.54 -10.42 -3.30
CA TYR A 543 -27.72 -9.56 -3.31
C TYR A 543 -28.18 -9.18 -4.73
N HIS A 544 -27.25 -8.90 -5.64
CA HIS A 544 -27.59 -8.50 -7.00
C HIS A 544 -27.79 -9.72 -7.90
N ASP A 545 -26.81 -10.62 -7.93
CA ASP A 545 -26.80 -11.74 -8.88
C ASP A 545 -27.74 -12.88 -8.43
N LEU A 546 -27.64 -13.30 -7.17
CA LEU A 546 -28.43 -14.40 -6.61
C LEU A 546 -29.77 -13.93 -5.99
N GLY A 547 -29.93 -12.63 -5.77
CA GLY A 547 -31.19 -12.04 -5.31
C GLY A 547 -31.59 -12.38 -3.88
N LEU A 548 -30.64 -12.75 -3.02
CA LEU A 548 -30.90 -12.95 -1.59
C LEU A 548 -31.20 -11.61 -0.91
N LYS A 549 -32.00 -11.64 0.14
CA LYS A 549 -32.36 -10.42 0.86
C LYS A 549 -31.16 -9.93 1.68
N LYS A 550 -30.78 -8.66 1.51
CA LYS A 550 -29.74 -8.04 2.34
C LYS A 550 -30.29 -7.68 3.73
N PRO A 551 -29.60 -8.02 4.83
CA PRO A 551 -29.96 -7.56 6.16
C PRO A 551 -29.82 -6.04 6.28
N ARG A 552 -30.67 -5.44 7.13
CA ARG A 552 -30.67 -3.99 7.38
C ARG A 552 -29.30 -3.45 7.79
N VAL A 553 -28.57 -4.20 8.63
CA VAL A 553 -27.23 -3.84 9.10
C VAL A 553 -26.26 -3.68 7.93
N VAL A 554 -26.30 -4.57 6.94
CA VAL A 554 -25.43 -4.50 5.75
C VAL A 554 -25.79 -3.28 4.90
N GLU A 555 -27.08 -3.00 4.72
CA GLU A 555 -27.54 -1.83 3.96
C GLU A 555 -27.10 -0.51 4.61
N GLU A 556 -27.23 -0.37 5.93
CA GLU A 556 -26.82 0.84 6.66
C GLU A 556 -25.31 1.03 6.64
N LEU A 557 -24.54 -0.05 6.80
CA LEU A 557 -23.08 -0.01 6.71
C LEU A 557 -22.60 0.33 5.30
N SER A 558 -23.25 -0.19 4.26
CA SER A 558 -22.86 0.06 2.87
C SER A 558 -23.22 1.47 2.38
N LYS A 559 -24.21 2.13 3.00
CA LYS A 559 -24.54 3.55 2.74
C LYS A 559 -23.51 4.52 3.34
N THR A 560 -22.86 4.12 4.43
CA THR A 560 -22.00 5.00 5.23
C THR A 560 -20.52 4.71 5.05
N GLY A 561 -20.17 3.47 4.67
CA GLY A 561 -18.82 3.02 4.39
C GLY A 561 -18.46 3.09 2.90
N THR A 562 -17.17 3.28 2.63
CA THR A 562 -16.61 3.34 1.27
C THR A 562 -15.69 2.16 0.94
N GLY A 563 -15.55 1.20 1.87
CA GLY A 563 -14.69 0.02 1.72
C GLY A 563 -15.45 -1.22 1.26
N ASN A 564 -14.69 -2.19 0.72
CA ASN A 564 -15.20 -3.53 0.35
C ASN A 564 -15.80 -4.28 1.55
N TRP A 565 -15.34 -3.97 2.75
CA TRP A 565 -15.81 -4.53 4.02
C TRP A 565 -15.84 -3.45 5.10
N ASN A 566 -16.92 -3.43 5.87
CA ASN A 566 -17.21 -2.42 6.87
C ASN A 566 -17.27 -3.04 8.26
N ALA A 567 -16.58 -2.46 9.23
CA ALA A 567 -16.54 -2.99 10.59
C ALA A 567 -17.94 -2.98 11.21
N ILE A 568 -18.34 -4.10 11.83
CA ILE A 568 -19.62 -4.25 12.53
C ILE A 568 -19.36 -4.09 14.03
N SER A 569 -20.18 -3.26 14.69
CA SER A 569 -20.20 -3.21 16.16
C SER A 569 -20.86 -4.47 16.75
N LEU A 570 -20.61 -4.76 18.03
CA LEU A 570 -21.26 -5.91 18.67
C LEU A 570 -22.77 -5.71 18.80
N GLU A 571 -23.20 -4.47 18.94
CA GLU A 571 -24.61 -4.08 19.02
C GLU A 571 -25.32 -4.32 17.68
N ALA A 572 -24.71 -3.88 16.57
CA ALA A 572 -25.25 -4.13 15.23
C ALA A 572 -25.19 -5.62 14.87
N LEU A 573 -24.18 -6.36 15.35
CA LEU A 573 -24.10 -7.80 15.18
C LEU A 573 -25.18 -8.54 15.97
N ALA A 574 -25.53 -8.07 17.18
CA ALA A 574 -26.62 -8.64 17.98
C ALA A 574 -28.01 -8.42 17.34
N GLU A 575 -28.17 -7.31 16.61
CA GLU A 575 -29.38 -6.98 15.84
C GLU A 575 -29.38 -7.58 14.42
N MET A 576 -28.37 -8.40 14.08
CA MET A 576 -28.24 -9.00 12.75
C MET A 576 -29.38 -9.99 12.48
N ASP A 577 -30.25 -9.62 11.55
CA ASP A 577 -31.37 -10.44 11.08
C ASP A 577 -31.03 -11.13 9.75
N ALA A 578 -30.18 -12.18 9.85
CA ALA A 578 -29.74 -13.00 8.73
C ALA A 578 -30.22 -14.45 8.87
N ASP A 579 -30.80 -15.03 7.82
CA ASP A 579 -31.17 -16.46 7.75
C ASP A 579 -29.99 -17.37 7.38
N HIS A 580 -29.02 -16.84 6.64
CA HIS A 580 -27.79 -17.52 6.23
C HIS A 580 -26.55 -16.70 6.58
N LEU A 581 -25.54 -17.36 7.14
CA LEU A 581 -24.30 -16.73 7.58
C LEU A 581 -23.10 -17.37 6.88
N PHE A 582 -22.40 -16.57 6.07
CA PHE A 582 -21.17 -16.96 5.40
C PHE A 582 -19.98 -16.32 6.13
N ILE A 583 -19.19 -17.13 6.84
CA ILE A 583 -18.07 -16.67 7.65
C ILE A 583 -16.77 -16.89 6.89
N ILE A 584 -16.05 -15.81 6.61
CA ILE A 584 -14.70 -15.82 6.05
C ILE A 584 -13.69 -15.67 7.19
N ASN A 585 -12.99 -16.75 7.54
CA ASN A 585 -12.12 -16.79 8.72
C ASN A 585 -10.69 -16.31 8.42
N GLY A 586 -10.20 -15.39 9.25
CA GLY A 586 -8.79 -15.04 9.36
C GLY A 586 -7.97 -16.08 10.14
N LYS A 587 -6.64 -16.00 10.03
CA LYS A 587 -5.73 -16.92 10.72
C LYS A 587 -5.95 -16.86 12.24
N GLY A 588 -6.31 -18.01 12.84
CA GLY A 588 -6.43 -18.17 14.29
C GLY A 588 -7.80 -17.79 14.88
N VAL A 589 -8.87 -17.89 14.10
CA VAL A 589 -10.27 -17.76 14.52
C VAL A 589 -10.93 -19.13 14.40
N SER A 590 -11.56 -19.64 15.46
CA SER A 590 -12.32 -20.91 15.45
C SER A 590 -13.82 -20.63 15.42
N LYS A 591 -14.55 -21.37 14.57
CA LYS A 591 -16.02 -21.40 14.54
C LYS A 591 -16.62 -21.60 15.92
N GLU A 592 -16.11 -22.59 16.63
CA GLU A 592 -16.60 -23.01 17.93
C GLU A 592 -16.38 -21.91 18.98
N GLU A 593 -15.31 -21.13 18.85
CA GLU A 593 -15.08 -19.97 19.72
C GLU A 593 -16.01 -18.81 19.39
N LEU A 594 -16.26 -18.51 18.11
CA LEU A 594 -17.20 -17.47 17.70
C LEU A 594 -18.64 -17.78 18.15
N LEU A 595 -19.08 -19.02 17.94
CA LEU A 595 -20.45 -19.45 18.27
C LEU A 595 -20.70 -19.63 19.77
N ARG A 596 -19.65 -19.63 20.60
CA ARG A 596 -19.80 -19.60 22.07
C ARG A 596 -20.17 -18.22 22.60
N ASP A 597 -19.91 -17.17 21.83
CA ASP A 597 -20.24 -15.82 22.23
C ASP A 597 -21.77 -15.59 22.14
N PRO A 598 -22.44 -15.16 23.23
CA PRO A 598 -23.87 -14.92 23.27
C PRO A 598 -24.40 -13.98 22.19
N VAL A 599 -23.57 -13.05 21.69
CA VAL A 599 -23.94 -12.11 20.62
C VAL A 599 -24.29 -12.85 19.33
N TRP A 600 -23.54 -13.91 19.00
CA TRP A 600 -23.76 -14.71 17.79
C TRP A 600 -24.94 -15.66 17.95
N ALA A 601 -25.13 -16.22 19.15
CA ALA A 601 -26.22 -17.13 19.47
C ALA A 601 -27.61 -16.51 19.24
N GLY A 602 -27.71 -15.17 19.26
CA GLY A 602 -28.95 -14.43 18.98
C GLY A 602 -29.39 -14.46 17.51
N ILE A 603 -28.46 -14.64 16.57
CA ILE A 603 -28.68 -14.50 15.12
C ILE A 603 -29.54 -15.67 14.60
N PRO A 604 -30.58 -15.42 13.77
CA PRO A 604 -31.46 -16.48 13.25
C PRO A 604 -30.70 -17.60 12.51
N ALA A 605 -29.72 -17.25 11.67
CA ALA A 605 -28.85 -18.20 10.98
C ALA A 605 -28.13 -19.15 11.95
N VAL A 606 -27.65 -18.63 13.08
CA VAL A 606 -26.94 -19.43 14.09
C VAL A 606 -27.89 -20.39 14.79
N LYS A 607 -29.11 -19.93 15.14
CA LYS A 607 -30.15 -20.77 15.75
C LYS A 607 -30.61 -21.90 14.84
N LYS A 608 -30.71 -21.64 13.53
CA LYS A 608 -31.11 -22.62 12.51
C LYS A 608 -29.96 -23.52 12.04
N GLY A 609 -28.72 -23.20 12.43
CA GLY A 609 -27.53 -23.94 11.99
C GLY A 609 -27.08 -23.64 10.55
N ASN A 610 -27.56 -22.53 9.96
CA ASN A 610 -27.27 -22.09 8.60
C ASN A 610 -25.96 -21.29 8.55
N ILE A 611 -24.86 -21.90 9.00
CA ILE A 611 -23.54 -21.27 9.11
C ILE A 611 -22.54 -22.00 8.23
N TYR A 612 -22.01 -21.29 7.24
CA TYR A 612 -21.08 -21.80 6.24
C TYR A 612 -19.73 -21.11 6.41
N GLU A 613 -18.64 -21.87 6.37
CA GLU A 613 -17.31 -21.33 6.63
C GLU A 613 -16.40 -21.48 5.43
N TYR A 614 -15.67 -20.40 5.16
CA TYR A 614 -14.73 -20.30 4.07
C TYR A 614 -13.41 -19.75 4.60
N GLY A 615 -12.31 -20.34 4.17
CA GLY A 615 -10.98 -19.85 4.55
C GLY A 615 -10.57 -18.63 3.73
N LYS A 616 -9.53 -17.93 4.20
CA LYS A 616 -8.94 -16.77 3.52
C LYS A 616 -8.37 -17.08 2.13
N GLU A 617 -8.21 -18.36 1.80
CA GLU A 617 -7.76 -18.85 0.51
C GLU A 617 -8.83 -18.84 -0.58
N THR A 618 -10.09 -18.67 -0.18
CA THR A 618 -11.25 -18.66 -1.08
C THR A 618 -11.44 -17.31 -1.76
N SER A 619 -12.31 -17.25 -2.76
CA SER A 619 -12.58 -16.05 -3.54
C SER A 619 -13.49 -15.02 -2.88
N TRP A 620 -14.03 -15.30 -1.69
CA TRP A 620 -15.11 -14.52 -1.04
C TRP A 620 -14.78 -13.05 -0.74
N LEU A 621 -13.50 -12.65 -0.71
CA LEU A 621 -13.06 -11.27 -0.50
C LEU A 621 -12.59 -10.57 -1.78
N TYR A 622 -12.74 -11.22 -2.92
CA TYR A 622 -12.29 -10.76 -4.22
C TYR A 622 -13.49 -10.57 -5.16
N SER A 623 -13.24 -9.91 -6.28
CA SER A 623 -14.23 -9.65 -7.33
C SER A 623 -13.63 -10.02 -8.68
N GLY A 624 -14.44 -10.58 -9.57
CA GLY A 624 -14.01 -11.03 -10.90
C GLY A 624 -14.84 -12.21 -11.37
N THR A 625 -14.76 -12.56 -12.65
CA THR A 625 -15.57 -13.64 -13.23
C THR A 625 -15.30 -14.97 -12.54
N ILE A 626 -14.03 -15.30 -12.26
CA ILE A 626 -13.66 -16.57 -11.61
C ILE A 626 -14.06 -16.52 -10.14
N ALA A 627 -13.68 -15.46 -9.44
CA ALA A 627 -14.00 -15.27 -8.02
C ALA A 627 -15.51 -15.42 -7.75
N ASN A 628 -16.31 -14.67 -8.50
CA ASN A 628 -17.76 -14.63 -8.34
C ASN A 628 -18.40 -15.95 -8.78
N SER A 629 -17.88 -16.61 -9.82
CA SER A 629 -18.35 -17.94 -10.23
C SER A 629 -18.16 -18.99 -9.15
N GLN A 630 -17.04 -18.96 -8.42
CA GLN A 630 -16.78 -19.85 -7.29
C GLN A 630 -17.72 -19.55 -6.12
N ILE A 631 -17.98 -18.27 -5.83
CA ILE A 631 -18.95 -17.86 -4.79
C ILE A 631 -20.35 -18.39 -5.13
N ILE A 632 -20.78 -18.35 -6.39
CA ILE A 632 -22.06 -18.93 -6.81
C ILE A 632 -22.12 -20.43 -6.52
N ASP A 633 -21.06 -21.18 -6.84
CA ASP A 633 -20.99 -22.62 -6.59
C ASP A 633 -21.04 -22.93 -5.09
N ASP A 634 -20.23 -22.21 -4.31
CA ASP A 634 -20.17 -22.31 -2.85
C ASP A 634 -21.54 -22.04 -2.20
N VAL A 635 -22.27 -21.03 -2.67
CA VAL A 635 -23.61 -20.69 -2.18
C VAL A 635 -24.62 -21.77 -2.56
N LEU A 636 -24.58 -22.27 -3.80
CA LEU A 636 -25.45 -23.35 -4.23
C LEU A 636 -25.24 -24.61 -3.39
N GLU A 637 -23.99 -25.03 -3.19
CA GLU A 637 -23.64 -26.20 -2.38
C GLU A 637 -24.05 -26.02 -0.90
N SER A 638 -23.93 -24.81 -0.38
CA SER A 638 -24.27 -24.49 1.00
C SER A 638 -25.77 -24.47 1.28
N ILE A 639 -26.53 -23.81 0.40
CA ILE A 639 -27.95 -23.51 0.62
C ILE A 639 -28.84 -24.64 0.10
N ILE A 640 -28.49 -25.23 -1.04
CA ILE A 640 -29.30 -26.27 -1.70
C ILE A 640 -28.74 -27.63 -1.30
N LYS A 641 -29.24 -28.16 -0.18
CA LYS A 641 -28.93 -29.52 0.29
C LYS A 641 -29.71 -30.60 -0.44
#